data_AF-A0A7X7RZ28-F1
#
_entry.id   AF-A0A7X7RZ28-F1
#
_cell.length_a   1.000
_cell.length_b   1.000
_cell.length_c   1.000
_cell.angle_alpha   90.00
_cell.angle_beta   90.00
_cell.angle_gamma   90.00
#
_symmetry.space_group_name_H-M   'P 1'
#
loop_
_entity.id
_entity.type
_entity.pdbx_description
1 polymer ?
#
loop_
_entity_poly.entity_id
_entity_poly.type
_entity_poly.pdbx_seq_one_letter_code
_entity_poly.pdbx_strand_id
1 'polypeptide(L)'
;MNINIIKSAALTWAVLITCFQIYAETINGVVVNGNDTGVPVANAVVSVGYTSVRTTTDSEGRFSLDVGELTAGVIPDVSRKAKVRYYANQRIFDFRQAQSVDQFSIFRLNGTVVLKARLNAEKRTFKVPSLASGIYLVRFSEGPRQITRTWAMSGSNCMFSYGIPRTSVRKSAAAESVKLLLRHDEYFPLDYETFGMTGDLLIGMRPDPRAHVFNPLQVHSYHFTITSEDSLTMERDALLENYIPAQMEFNGDSYGTVGLRYKGSGYSLPNCFDEEGTRADKPECRKFSMKVKFNKYTDATRFYEMKELNLHSMSSDESKMHDMLSYELFRKMGIYSPRTAYIKLYLNGNFKGLFVAVECIDGRFTKSRWPEYGDGNLYKEAWPHKSNEYYYTQRLKTNNDPGESSDASGMVNFYNAINGSSKDDFPLNISSFIDLDYWTRYIAVDRAIQNWDGIMAWYGTSVKYASNHNYFVYEEESPGGKFWLIPWDLDNSLWKNDPFTYDAQVPHWNETPQSCSPMFVWGNTPVIPPACDKLTSLLASTQWDKFVKYGEELLAKWIRPETLKTRIDSYQGIISGVLDNDPVVSNPRWGMEVEKLKRDVNSLHEKFYNYIHGIKPALDTSDYSDPFPGTGYLITNHTNNFEFTPGSSLPFVYSYSSDGTITEVIHNTANPLWGKADLLFNFEFNPIEDNSSHSEWANVGILFDGTTDLAGVKEIHVTMKSDAQRYMSFYISSPVYQDSGADTEYGWTDFYVGTNSRIYIFSIDEISYPSWADADSPDILKEVLASASGLGFAPSARFDGTGELMSAPDTGYLAIDNIKFIFE
;
A
#
# COMPACT_ATOMS: atom_id res chain seq x y z
N MET A 1 1.41 65.69 -54.93
CA MET A 1 2.88 65.78 -55.03
C MET A 1 3.46 65.47 -53.64
N ASN A 2 4.27 64.41 -53.56
CA ASN A 2 5.20 63.98 -52.49
C ASN A 2 4.75 63.72 -51.03
N ILE A 3 4.68 62.41 -50.70
CA ILE A 3 5.61 61.62 -49.84
C ILE A 3 5.70 61.93 -48.31
N ASN A 4 5.19 60.94 -47.54
CA ASN A 4 5.75 60.24 -46.35
C ASN A 4 5.96 60.87 -44.94
N ILE A 5 5.39 60.12 -43.96
CA ILE A 5 6.02 59.52 -42.74
C ILE A 5 6.24 60.43 -41.50
N ILE A 6 5.40 60.36 -40.45
CA ILE A 6 5.41 59.51 -39.21
C ILE A 6 6.02 60.21 -37.94
N LYS A 7 5.30 60.04 -36.81
CA LYS A 7 5.67 60.09 -35.36
C LYS A 7 5.90 61.46 -34.69
N SER A 8 5.07 61.80 -33.69
CA SER A 8 5.23 61.39 -32.28
C SER A 8 4.36 62.23 -31.31
N ALA A 9 4.14 61.64 -30.12
CA ALA A 9 3.82 62.26 -28.84
C ALA A 9 2.34 62.56 -28.46
N ALA A 10 1.80 61.61 -27.69
CA ALA A 10 1.26 61.80 -26.34
C ALA A 10 -0.06 62.58 -26.14
N LEU A 11 -1.13 61.84 -25.84
CA LEU A 11 -1.77 61.85 -24.50
C LEU A 11 -2.84 60.73 -24.45
N THR A 12 -2.55 59.63 -23.77
CA THR A 12 -3.56 58.63 -23.37
C THR A 12 -3.72 58.72 -21.86
N TRP A 13 -4.93 59.06 -21.43
CA TRP A 13 -5.38 58.88 -20.06
C TRP A 13 -5.46 57.38 -19.76
N ALA A 14 -4.60 56.89 -18.87
CA ALA A 14 -4.76 55.60 -18.24
C ALA A 14 -4.94 55.84 -16.73
N VAL A 15 -6.18 55.73 -16.27
CA VAL A 15 -6.50 55.60 -14.85
C VAL A 15 -5.92 54.25 -14.40
N LEU A 16 -4.83 54.30 -13.65
CA LEU A 16 -4.31 53.17 -12.88
C LEU A 16 -5.31 52.87 -11.76
N ILE A 17 -6.30 52.03 -12.05
CA ILE A 17 -7.01 51.29 -11.01
C ILE A 17 -6.02 50.21 -10.56
N THR A 18 -5.20 50.51 -9.55
CA THR A 18 -4.58 49.45 -8.75
C THR A 18 -5.68 48.81 -7.90
N CYS A 19 -6.44 47.89 -8.49
CA CYS A 19 -7.23 46.93 -7.72
C CYS A 19 -6.21 46.08 -6.95
N PHE A 20 -6.07 46.35 -5.65
CA PHE A 20 -5.58 45.33 -4.73
C PHE A 20 -6.63 44.20 -4.76
N GLN A 21 -6.39 43.14 -5.53
CA GLN A 21 -7.17 41.92 -5.38
C GLN A 21 -6.89 41.38 -3.99
N ILE A 22 -7.89 41.45 -3.11
CA ILE A 22 -7.90 40.73 -1.85
C ILE A 22 -8.10 39.26 -2.25
N TYR A 23 -7.05 38.46 -2.16
CA TYR A 23 -7.15 37.02 -2.39
C TYR A 23 -8.01 36.40 -1.31
N ALA A 24 -8.90 35.49 -1.70
CA ALA A 24 -9.72 34.79 -0.73
C ALA A 24 -8.83 33.81 0.06
N GLU A 25 -8.80 33.93 1.39
CA GLU A 25 -8.26 32.89 2.27
C GLU A 25 -9.07 31.58 2.13
N THR A 26 -10.30 31.67 1.62
CA THR A 26 -11.20 30.54 1.43
C THR A 26 -11.85 30.61 0.06
N ILE A 27 -11.83 29.51 -0.69
CA ILE A 27 -12.58 29.35 -1.93
C ILE A 27 -13.90 28.65 -1.61
N ASN A 28 -15.01 29.31 -1.91
CA ASN A 28 -16.35 28.74 -1.76
C ASN A 28 -16.95 28.44 -3.13
N GLY A 29 -17.78 27.40 -3.19
CA GLY A 29 -18.53 27.11 -4.40
C GLY A 29 -19.59 26.04 -4.21
N VAL A 30 -20.34 25.81 -5.28
CA VAL A 30 -21.37 24.79 -5.40
C VAL A 30 -21.04 23.94 -6.63
N VAL A 31 -20.99 22.63 -6.44
CA VAL A 31 -20.81 21.65 -7.51
C VAL A 31 -22.17 21.08 -7.87
N VAL A 32 -22.49 21.13 -9.16
CA VAL A 32 -23.77 20.71 -9.72
C VAL A 32 -23.56 19.77 -10.89
N ASN A 33 -24.60 19.04 -11.27
CA ASN A 33 -24.58 18.25 -12.48
C ASN A 33 -24.45 19.18 -13.68
N GLY A 34 -23.44 18.94 -14.52
CA GLY A 34 -23.14 19.76 -15.69
C GLY A 34 -24.20 19.66 -16.79
N ASN A 35 -25.03 18.62 -16.78
CA ASN A 35 -26.17 18.47 -17.68
C ASN A 35 -27.46 19.11 -17.14
N ASP A 36 -27.56 19.26 -15.81
CA ASP A 36 -28.69 19.90 -15.12
C ASP A 36 -28.18 20.62 -13.86
N THR A 37 -27.94 21.92 -13.99
CA THR A 37 -27.33 22.74 -12.93
C THR A 37 -28.23 22.90 -11.69
N GLY A 38 -29.48 22.42 -11.73
CA GLY A 38 -30.38 22.36 -10.57
C GLY A 38 -30.14 21.16 -9.65
N VAL A 39 -29.35 20.18 -10.06
CA VAL A 39 -29.06 18.96 -9.29
C VAL A 39 -27.69 19.07 -8.62
N PRO A 40 -27.62 19.16 -7.27
CA PRO A 40 -26.35 19.21 -6.57
C PRO A 40 -25.54 17.92 -6.66
N VAL A 41 -24.21 18.04 -6.65
CA VAL A 41 -23.29 16.89 -6.57
C VAL A 41 -22.72 16.82 -5.17
N ALA A 42 -23.25 15.92 -4.35
CA ALA A 42 -22.77 15.66 -2.99
C ALA A 42 -21.50 14.80 -2.99
N ASN A 43 -20.68 14.90 -1.95
CA ASN A 43 -19.48 14.09 -1.72
C ASN A 43 -18.39 14.18 -2.81
N ALA A 44 -18.43 15.17 -3.70
CA ALA A 44 -17.33 15.44 -4.62
C ALA A 44 -16.11 15.92 -3.82
N VAL A 45 -14.97 15.27 -4.03
CA VAL A 45 -13.70 15.69 -3.44
C VAL A 45 -13.20 16.90 -4.22
N VAL A 46 -13.01 18.03 -3.54
CA VAL A 46 -12.47 19.26 -4.12
C VAL A 46 -11.11 19.53 -3.47
N SER A 47 -10.03 19.57 -4.26
CA SER A 47 -8.67 19.83 -3.76
C SER A 47 -7.93 20.86 -4.58
N VAL A 48 -6.96 21.56 -3.98
CA VAL A 48 -5.99 22.36 -4.75
C VAL A 48 -4.91 21.43 -5.28
N GLY A 49 -4.88 21.21 -6.58
CA GLY A 49 -4.04 20.17 -7.17
C GLY A 49 -4.19 18.85 -6.42
N TYR A 50 -3.07 18.16 -6.22
CA TYR A 50 -2.99 16.94 -5.42
C TYR A 50 -2.47 17.19 -3.99
N THR A 51 -2.50 18.44 -3.53
CA THR A 51 -2.00 18.84 -2.22
C THR A 51 -2.89 18.34 -1.07
N SER A 52 -2.44 18.56 0.18
CA SER A 52 -3.25 18.28 1.36
C SER A 52 -4.45 19.21 1.57
N VAL A 53 -4.57 20.29 0.79
CA VAL A 53 -5.69 21.22 0.87
C VAL A 53 -6.86 20.66 0.09
N ARG A 54 -7.81 20.06 0.81
CA ARG A 54 -9.00 19.40 0.25
C ARG A 54 -10.22 19.47 1.15
N THR A 55 -11.39 19.36 0.55
CA THR A 55 -12.70 19.27 1.21
C THR A 55 -13.63 18.36 0.40
N THR A 56 -14.84 18.13 0.88
CA THR A 56 -15.90 17.41 0.17
C THR A 56 -17.16 18.26 0.10
N THR A 57 -17.91 18.15 -0.99
CA THR A 57 -19.20 18.83 -1.10
C THR A 57 -20.25 18.22 -0.16
N ASP A 58 -21.12 19.05 0.40
CA ASP A 58 -22.26 18.61 1.21
C ASP A 58 -23.44 18.12 0.34
N SER A 59 -24.59 17.82 0.96
CA SER A 59 -25.80 17.37 0.26
C SER A 59 -26.39 18.40 -0.70
N GLU A 60 -26.05 19.69 -0.54
CA GLU A 60 -26.43 20.78 -1.44
C GLU A 60 -25.33 21.09 -2.46
N GLY A 61 -24.30 20.24 -2.55
CA GLY A 61 -23.16 20.41 -3.45
C GLY A 61 -22.20 21.51 -3.04
N ARG A 62 -22.37 22.13 -1.86
CA ARG A 62 -21.55 23.27 -1.43
C ARG A 62 -20.22 22.80 -0.87
N PHE A 63 -19.17 23.57 -1.12
CA PHE A 63 -17.87 23.38 -0.51
C PHE A 63 -17.25 24.69 -0.04
N SER A 64 -16.38 24.59 0.94
CA SER A 64 -15.55 25.67 1.44
C SER A 64 -14.12 25.13 1.64
N LEU A 65 -13.14 25.76 1.01
CA LEU A 65 -11.76 25.28 0.94
C LEU A 65 -10.79 26.38 1.38
N ASP A 66 -10.16 26.20 2.54
CA ASP A 66 -9.13 27.11 3.04
C ASP A 66 -7.82 26.98 2.24
N VAL A 67 -7.43 28.06 1.57
CA VAL A 67 -6.21 28.17 0.76
C VAL A 67 -5.24 29.21 1.32
N GLY A 68 -5.45 29.67 2.56
CA GLY A 68 -4.64 30.71 3.20
C GLY A 68 -3.15 30.35 3.29
N GLU A 69 -2.83 29.08 3.59
CA GLU A 69 -1.44 28.62 3.64
C GLU A 69 -0.76 28.54 2.27
N LEU A 70 -1.52 28.22 1.21
CA LEU A 70 -1.02 28.13 -0.16
C LEU A 70 -0.79 29.53 -0.78
N THR A 71 -1.68 30.47 -0.51
CA THR A 71 -1.55 31.87 -0.94
C THR A 71 -0.47 32.64 -0.15
N ALA A 72 -0.04 32.11 0.99
CA ALA A 72 1.09 32.61 1.76
C ALA A 72 2.47 32.16 1.22
N GLY A 73 2.53 31.61 0.00
CA GLY A 73 3.74 31.08 -0.63
C GLY A 73 4.98 31.99 -0.51
N VAL A 74 6.08 31.40 -0.04
CA VAL A 74 7.39 32.05 0.05
C VAL A 74 8.08 31.92 -1.31
N ILE A 75 8.12 32.99 -2.09
CA ILE A 75 8.99 33.03 -3.28
C ILE A 75 10.38 33.49 -2.83
N PRO A 76 11.46 32.71 -3.08
CA PRO A 76 12.82 33.22 -2.99
C PRO A 76 13.00 34.32 -4.05
N ASP A 77 13.12 35.59 -3.64
CA ASP A 77 13.32 36.70 -4.58
C ASP A 77 14.72 36.65 -5.24
N VAL A 78 14.82 35.93 -6.37
CA VAL A 78 16.06 35.80 -7.15
C VAL A 78 16.44 37.09 -7.91
N SER A 79 15.59 38.14 -7.88
CA SER A 79 15.79 39.37 -8.66
C SER A 79 16.88 40.27 -8.06
N ARG A 80 17.09 40.20 -6.74
CA ARG A 80 18.10 41.01 -6.04
C ARG A 80 19.41 40.26 -5.91
N LYS A 81 20.39 40.64 -6.75
CA LYS A 81 21.76 40.14 -6.66
C LYS A 81 22.62 41.01 -5.73
N ALA A 82 23.15 40.43 -4.67
CA ALA A 82 24.23 41.00 -3.88
C ALA A 82 25.54 40.93 -4.66
N LYS A 83 26.26 42.03 -4.85
CA LYS A 83 27.50 42.04 -5.65
C LYS A 83 28.73 41.79 -4.80
N VAL A 84 29.54 40.82 -5.21
CA VAL A 84 30.94 40.69 -4.77
C VAL A 84 31.83 41.25 -5.88
N ARG A 85 32.81 42.08 -5.51
CA ARG A 85 33.74 42.71 -6.47
C ARG A 85 35.18 42.52 -6.04
N TYR A 86 36.06 42.26 -7.00
CA TYR A 86 37.51 42.34 -6.82
C TYR A 86 38.05 43.63 -7.42
N TYR A 87 38.78 44.40 -6.61
CA TYR A 87 39.47 45.63 -6.99
C TYR A 87 40.96 45.35 -7.18
N ALA A 88 41.39 45.19 -8.44
CA ALA A 88 42.75 44.75 -8.78
C ALA A 88 43.87 45.65 -8.25
N ASN A 89 43.71 46.99 -8.38
CA ASN A 89 44.71 47.95 -7.91
C ASN A 89 44.98 47.87 -6.40
N GLN A 90 43.98 47.46 -5.61
CA GLN A 90 44.08 47.35 -4.16
C GLN A 90 44.25 45.89 -3.69
N ARG A 91 44.06 44.92 -4.59
CA ARG A 91 43.97 43.49 -4.34
C ARG A 91 42.91 43.13 -3.30
N ILE A 92 41.73 43.74 -3.38
CA ILE A 92 40.67 43.57 -2.37
C ILE A 92 39.45 42.93 -2.98
N PHE A 93 38.93 41.86 -2.36
CA PHE A 93 37.53 41.46 -2.53
C PHE A 93 36.64 42.25 -1.57
N ASP A 94 35.55 42.80 -2.10
CA ASP A 94 34.55 43.56 -1.37
C ASP A 94 33.22 42.79 -1.32
N PHE A 95 32.79 42.48 -0.10
CA PHE A 95 31.58 41.74 0.23
C PHE A 95 30.54 42.64 0.92
N ARG A 96 30.72 43.96 0.98
CA ARG A 96 29.80 44.85 1.70
C ARG A 96 28.35 44.78 1.21
N GLN A 97 28.12 44.42 -0.06
CA GLN A 97 26.78 44.21 -0.60
C GLN A 97 26.25 42.77 -0.45
N ALA A 98 27.12 41.83 -0.05
CA ALA A 98 26.86 40.40 0.12
C ALA A 98 27.08 39.95 1.57
N GLN A 99 26.30 40.53 2.49
CA GLN A 99 26.42 40.29 3.94
C GLN A 99 26.11 38.85 4.37
N SER A 100 25.35 38.11 3.56
CA SER A 100 25.01 36.70 3.77
C SER A 100 26.19 35.73 3.58
N VAL A 101 27.27 36.16 2.93
CA VAL A 101 28.47 35.33 2.77
C VAL A 101 29.26 35.32 4.08
N ASP A 102 29.45 34.15 4.66
CA ASP A 102 30.19 33.94 5.92
C ASP A 102 31.62 33.44 5.68
N GLN A 103 31.88 32.82 4.53
CA GLN A 103 33.20 32.33 4.15
C GLN A 103 33.45 32.54 2.66
N PHE A 104 34.70 32.85 2.32
CA PHE A 104 35.16 32.84 0.94
C PHE A 104 36.51 32.13 0.80
N SER A 105 36.73 31.51 -0.35
CA SER A 105 37.97 30.79 -0.65
C SER A 105 38.36 30.93 -2.11
N ILE A 106 39.67 30.93 -2.39
CA ILE A 106 40.24 30.92 -3.73
C ILE A 106 41.07 29.65 -3.88
N PHE A 107 40.88 28.95 -4.98
CA PHE A 107 41.61 27.74 -5.34
C PHE A 107 42.23 27.89 -6.73
N ARG A 108 43.32 27.16 -6.99
CA ARG A 108 43.77 26.86 -8.35
C ARG A 108 42.85 25.80 -8.97
N LEU A 109 42.85 25.67 -10.30
CA LEU A 109 42.04 24.66 -11.01
C LEU A 109 42.32 23.22 -10.58
N ASN A 110 43.54 22.92 -10.13
CA ASN A 110 43.92 21.62 -9.57
C ASN A 110 43.48 21.40 -8.11
N GLY A 111 42.62 22.28 -7.56
CA GLY A 111 42.09 22.18 -6.20
C GLY A 111 42.99 22.74 -5.10
N THR A 112 44.22 23.18 -5.40
CA THR A 112 45.11 23.76 -4.38
C THR A 112 44.53 25.05 -3.80
N VAL A 113 44.44 25.14 -2.47
CA VAL A 113 43.94 26.34 -1.77
C VAL A 113 44.95 27.47 -1.86
N VAL A 114 44.48 28.63 -2.32
CA VAL A 114 45.27 29.87 -2.41
C VAL A 114 44.97 30.79 -1.23
N LEU A 115 43.69 30.88 -0.85
CA LEU A 115 43.22 31.68 0.27
C LEU A 115 41.93 31.10 0.83
N LYS A 116 41.77 31.16 2.15
CA LYS A 116 40.50 30.90 2.83
C LYS A 116 40.30 31.97 3.90
N ALA A 117 39.13 32.58 3.93
CA ALA A 117 38.81 33.63 4.88
C ALA A 117 37.36 33.51 5.36
N ARG A 118 37.15 33.76 6.66
CA ARG A 118 35.83 33.99 7.24
C ARG A 118 35.52 35.48 7.23
N LEU A 119 34.26 35.81 6.97
CA LEU A 119 33.73 37.17 6.94
C LEU A 119 32.81 37.36 8.15
N ASN A 120 32.90 38.53 8.78
CA ASN A 120 32.01 38.93 9.88
C ASN A 120 31.54 40.38 9.67
N ALA A 121 30.71 40.90 10.57
CA ALA A 121 30.13 42.23 10.45
C ALA A 121 31.18 43.36 10.28
N GLU A 122 32.35 43.22 10.90
CA GLU A 122 33.42 44.23 10.89
C GLU A 122 34.38 44.07 9.70
N LYS A 123 34.53 42.85 9.16
CA LYS A 123 35.52 42.51 8.13
C LYS A 123 34.86 42.05 6.83
N ARG A 124 34.34 43.01 6.07
CA ARG A 124 33.64 42.79 4.78
C ARG A 124 34.46 43.09 3.53
N THR A 125 35.71 43.50 3.71
CA THR A 125 36.69 43.59 2.64
C THR A 125 37.89 42.71 2.99
N PHE A 126 38.47 42.04 2.00
CA PHE A 126 39.57 41.12 2.22
C PHE A 126 40.68 41.33 1.20
N LYS A 127 41.89 41.62 1.68
CA LYS A 127 43.08 41.79 0.83
C LYS A 127 43.67 40.43 0.48
N VAL A 128 43.84 40.17 -0.81
CA VAL A 128 44.33 38.91 -1.36
C VAL A 128 45.84 38.99 -1.59
N PRO A 129 46.59 37.88 -1.42
CA PRO A 129 47.99 37.81 -1.83
C PRO A 129 48.18 38.12 -3.32
N SER A 130 49.43 38.37 -3.74
CA SER A 130 49.74 38.49 -5.17
C SER A 130 49.44 37.17 -5.87
N LEU A 131 48.66 37.21 -6.95
CA LEU A 131 48.27 36.05 -7.75
C LEU A 131 48.94 36.12 -9.12
N ALA A 132 49.51 35.00 -9.57
CA ALA A 132 49.99 34.88 -10.95
C ALA A 132 48.82 34.88 -11.93
N SER A 133 49.07 35.31 -13.17
CA SER A 133 48.07 35.21 -14.25
C SER A 133 47.65 33.75 -14.43
N GLY A 134 46.35 33.50 -14.55
CA GLY A 134 45.80 32.15 -14.60
C GLY A 134 44.34 32.10 -14.18
N ILE A 135 43.74 30.91 -14.23
CA ILE A 135 42.35 30.67 -13.85
C ILE A 135 42.29 30.12 -12.43
N TYR A 136 41.41 30.72 -11.61
CA TYR A 136 41.15 30.33 -10.23
C TYR A 136 39.68 29.98 -10.03
N LEU A 137 39.36 29.17 -9.03
CA LEU A 137 38.01 28.96 -8.55
C LEU A 137 37.80 29.81 -7.29
N VAL A 138 36.75 30.62 -7.27
CA VAL A 138 36.33 31.41 -6.10
C VAL A 138 35.05 30.81 -5.56
N ARG A 139 35.09 30.38 -4.30
CA ARG A 139 33.95 29.78 -3.60
C ARG A 139 33.44 30.71 -2.51
N PHE A 140 32.13 30.87 -2.44
CA PHE A 140 31.39 31.60 -1.41
C PHE A 140 30.55 30.61 -0.60
N SER A 141 30.43 30.81 0.70
CA SER A 141 29.54 30.05 1.58
C SER A 141 28.52 30.98 2.22
N GLU A 142 27.25 30.56 2.21
CA GLU A 142 26.11 31.24 2.86
C GLU A 142 25.39 30.19 3.72
N GLY A 143 25.83 30.00 4.97
CA GLY A 143 25.38 28.87 5.80
C GLY A 143 25.71 27.52 5.14
N PRO A 144 24.74 26.61 4.92
CA PRO A 144 24.98 25.33 4.26
C PRO A 144 25.19 25.45 2.73
N ARG A 145 24.84 26.59 2.12
CA ARG A 145 24.92 26.78 0.67
C ARG A 145 26.34 27.15 0.22
N GLN A 146 26.86 26.46 -0.80
CA GLN A 146 28.14 26.79 -1.45
C GLN A 146 27.97 27.22 -2.90
N ILE A 147 28.62 28.33 -3.31
CA ILE A 147 28.59 28.85 -4.67
C ILE A 147 30.03 28.97 -5.19
N THR A 148 30.38 28.23 -6.24
CA THR A 148 31.73 28.28 -6.85
C THR A 148 31.68 28.94 -8.23
N ARG A 149 32.63 29.85 -8.52
CA ARG A 149 32.76 30.56 -9.79
C ARG A 149 34.20 30.64 -10.25
N THR A 150 34.39 30.56 -11.56
CA THR A 150 35.70 30.67 -12.20
C THR A 150 36.11 32.14 -12.32
N TRP A 151 37.38 32.45 -12.04
CA TRP A 151 37.96 33.79 -12.12
C TRP A 151 39.27 33.73 -12.92
N ALA A 152 39.29 34.38 -14.08
CA ALA A 152 40.49 34.49 -14.92
C ALA A 152 41.28 35.75 -14.54
N MET A 153 42.45 35.57 -13.93
CA MET A 153 43.38 36.65 -13.55
C MET A 153 44.34 36.94 -14.71
N SER A 154 44.30 38.16 -15.27
CA SER A 154 45.20 38.61 -16.34
C SER A 154 45.74 40.01 -16.05
N GLY A 155 46.96 40.12 -15.52
CA GLY A 155 47.61 41.40 -15.24
C GLY A 155 46.92 42.27 -14.17
N SER A 156 47.25 43.57 -14.12
CA SER A 156 46.82 44.52 -13.10
C SER A 156 45.37 45.04 -13.24
N ASN A 157 44.69 44.77 -14.35
CA ASN A 157 43.32 45.26 -14.64
C ASN A 157 42.25 44.15 -14.59
N CYS A 158 42.50 43.06 -13.86
CA CYS A 158 41.53 41.97 -13.76
C CYS A 158 40.34 42.33 -12.84
N MET A 159 39.14 42.44 -13.40
CA MET A 159 37.91 42.62 -12.61
C MET A 159 37.19 41.29 -12.42
N PHE A 160 36.86 40.96 -11.17
CA PHE A 160 35.86 39.94 -10.85
C PHE A 160 34.62 40.62 -10.30
N SER A 161 33.45 40.37 -10.89
CA SER A 161 32.18 40.77 -10.30
C SER A 161 31.17 39.64 -10.43
N TYR A 162 30.58 39.24 -9.31
CA TYR A 162 29.56 38.20 -9.28
C TYR A 162 28.35 38.66 -8.48
N GLY A 163 27.16 38.41 -9.02
CA GLY A 163 25.89 38.65 -8.35
C GLY A 163 25.42 37.39 -7.64
N ILE A 164 25.45 37.41 -6.30
CA ILE A 164 24.94 36.36 -5.44
C ILE A 164 23.42 36.57 -5.27
N PRO A 165 22.57 35.59 -5.60
CA PRO A 165 21.13 35.72 -5.37
C PRO A 165 20.84 35.93 -3.88
N ARG A 166 20.11 36.99 -3.51
CA ARG A 166 19.61 37.11 -2.13
C ARG A 166 18.38 36.23 -1.96
N THR A 167 18.26 35.56 -0.83
CA THR A 167 16.96 35.10 -0.33
C THR A 167 16.35 36.22 0.49
N SER A 168 15.30 36.86 -0.02
CA SER A 168 14.38 37.64 0.81
C SER A 168 12.99 37.04 0.67
N VAL A 169 12.33 36.84 1.81
CA VAL A 169 10.95 36.37 1.89
C VAL A 169 10.04 37.47 1.35
N ARG A 170 9.33 37.19 0.25
CA ARG A 170 8.17 37.98 -0.18
C ARG A 170 6.96 37.06 -0.23
N LYS A 171 5.86 37.52 0.37
CA LYS A 171 4.51 37.02 0.03
C LYS A 171 4.16 37.60 -1.34
N SER A 172 3.89 36.75 -2.32
CA SER A 172 3.46 37.17 -3.64
C SER A 172 2.03 37.68 -3.59
N ALA A 173 1.74 38.77 -4.32
CA ALA A 173 0.39 39.21 -4.67
C ALA A 173 0.22 39.25 -6.21
N ALA A 174 1.00 38.44 -6.93
CA ALA A 174 0.92 38.30 -8.37
C ALA A 174 0.14 37.03 -8.71
N ALA A 175 -0.89 37.18 -9.55
CA ALA A 175 -1.85 36.16 -9.95
C ALA A 175 -1.22 34.78 -10.26
N GLU A 176 -1.46 33.81 -9.39
CA GLU A 176 -1.41 32.40 -9.76
C GLU A 176 -2.85 31.90 -9.82
N SER A 177 -3.25 31.40 -10.99
CA SER A 177 -4.47 30.62 -11.14
C SER A 177 -4.36 29.40 -10.22
N VAL A 178 -5.35 29.22 -9.35
CA VAL A 178 -5.47 28.02 -8.52
C VAL A 178 -6.17 26.96 -9.36
N LYS A 179 -5.54 25.80 -9.51
CA LYS A 179 -6.15 24.63 -10.16
C LYS A 179 -6.86 23.78 -9.11
N LEU A 180 -8.19 23.78 -9.14
CA LEU A 180 -9.01 22.87 -8.35
C LEU A 180 -9.14 21.54 -9.09
N LEU A 181 -9.01 20.43 -8.38
CA LEU A 181 -9.30 19.10 -8.90
C LEU A 181 -10.57 18.61 -8.22
N LEU A 182 -11.59 18.30 -9.03
CA LEU A 182 -12.85 17.74 -8.57
C LEU A 182 -12.90 16.26 -8.95
N ARG A 183 -13.17 15.39 -7.98
CA ARG A 183 -13.30 13.94 -8.20
C ARG A 183 -14.59 13.41 -7.58
N HIS A 184 -15.25 12.51 -8.31
CA HIS A 184 -16.46 11.83 -7.88
C HIS A 184 -16.60 10.51 -8.65
N ASP A 185 -17.27 9.50 -8.07
CA ASP A 185 -17.43 8.19 -8.70
C ASP A 185 -18.41 8.20 -9.89
N GLU A 186 -19.38 9.12 -9.84
CA GLU A 186 -20.45 9.28 -10.86
C GLU A 186 -20.15 10.29 -11.97
N TYR A 187 -19.08 11.08 -11.84
CA TYR A 187 -18.78 12.18 -12.77
C TYR A 187 -17.35 12.07 -13.27
N PHE A 188 -17.09 12.59 -14.48
CA PHE A 188 -15.72 12.72 -14.95
C PHE A 188 -14.93 13.64 -14.01
N PRO A 189 -13.68 13.29 -13.68
CA PRO A 189 -12.77 14.22 -13.00
C PRO A 189 -12.69 15.54 -13.76
N LEU A 190 -12.64 16.64 -13.01
CA LEU A 190 -12.60 17.99 -13.58
C LEU A 190 -11.45 18.78 -12.97
N ASP A 191 -10.60 19.25 -13.86
CA ASP A 191 -9.56 20.23 -13.58
C ASP A 191 -10.14 21.63 -13.83
N TYR A 192 -10.35 22.42 -12.78
CA TYR A 192 -10.99 23.73 -12.84
C TYR A 192 -10.02 24.84 -12.41
N GLU A 193 -9.63 25.70 -13.35
CA GLU A 193 -8.79 26.85 -13.05
C GLU A 193 -9.62 28.05 -12.57
N THR A 194 -9.23 28.64 -11.45
CA THR A 194 -9.85 29.84 -10.89
C THR A 194 -8.80 30.85 -10.43
N PHE A 195 -9.14 32.14 -10.43
CA PHE A 195 -8.25 33.22 -10.00
C PHE A 195 -8.36 33.55 -8.50
N GLY A 196 -8.88 32.62 -7.69
CA GLY A 196 -9.02 32.82 -6.24
C GLY A 196 -9.96 33.98 -5.85
N MET A 197 -10.95 34.29 -6.69
CA MET A 197 -11.92 35.36 -6.44
C MET A 197 -12.89 34.98 -5.31
N THR A 198 -13.33 35.98 -4.55
CA THR A 198 -14.20 35.90 -3.36
C THR A 198 -15.68 35.60 -3.64
N GLY A 199 -16.03 35.15 -4.85
CA GLY A 199 -17.41 34.81 -5.23
C GLY A 199 -17.67 33.31 -5.14
N ASP A 200 -18.92 32.92 -4.84
CA ASP A 200 -19.33 31.51 -4.86
C ASP A 200 -19.22 30.95 -6.28
N LEU A 201 -18.25 30.05 -6.49
CA LEU A 201 -18.07 29.36 -7.76
C LEU A 201 -19.26 28.43 -8.03
N LEU A 202 -19.79 28.41 -9.26
CA LEU A 202 -20.73 27.37 -9.71
C LEU A 202 -20.00 26.47 -10.69
N ILE A 203 -19.78 25.21 -10.31
CA ILE A 203 -18.97 24.26 -11.06
C ILE A 203 -19.85 23.10 -11.52
N GLY A 204 -20.02 22.94 -12.83
CA GLY A 204 -20.76 21.81 -13.41
C GLY A 204 -19.84 20.63 -13.70
N MET A 205 -20.05 19.49 -13.03
CA MET A 205 -19.35 18.24 -13.35
C MET A 205 -20.15 17.42 -14.36
N ARG A 206 -19.49 16.92 -15.42
CA ARG A 206 -20.16 16.11 -16.44
C ARG A 206 -20.37 14.67 -15.93
N PRO A 207 -21.59 14.12 -15.95
CA PRO A 207 -21.83 12.72 -15.59
C PRO A 207 -20.97 11.75 -16.41
N ASP A 208 -20.43 10.71 -15.77
CA ASP A 208 -19.75 9.62 -16.44
C ASP A 208 -20.73 8.46 -16.66
N PRO A 209 -21.05 8.06 -17.91
CA PRO A 209 -21.99 6.99 -18.17
C PRO A 209 -21.57 5.64 -17.55
N ARG A 210 -20.26 5.43 -17.30
CA ARG A 210 -19.75 4.23 -16.62
C ARG A 210 -20.26 4.11 -15.18
N ALA A 211 -20.66 5.20 -14.54
CA ALA A 211 -21.18 5.20 -13.18
C ALA A 211 -22.35 4.24 -13.00
N HIS A 212 -23.20 4.09 -14.03
CA HIS A 212 -24.31 3.14 -14.01
C HIS A 212 -23.85 1.69 -13.86
N VAL A 213 -22.68 1.34 -14.38
CA VAL A 213 -22.11 -0.02 -14.30
C VAL A 213 -21.49 -0.29 -12.93
N PHE A 214 -20.94 0.76 -12.31
CA PHE A 214 -20.18 0.65 -11.07
C PHE A 214 -20.91 1.25 -9.87
N ASN A 215 -22.23 1.08 -9.81
CA ASN A 215 -22.99 1.49 -8.64
C ASN A 215 -22.76 0.46 -7.50
N PRO A 216 -22.05 0.81 -6.41
CA PRO A 216 -21.71 -0.14 -5.36
C PRO A 216 -22.92 -0.53 -4.50
N LEU A 217 -24.07 0.13 -4.68
CA LEU A 217 -25.33 -0.13 -3.96
C LEU A 217 -26.31 -1.01 -4.77
N GLN A 218 -25.90 -1.50 -5.93
CA GLN A 218 -26.71 -2.38 -6.77
C GLN A 218 -25.95 -3.66 -7.11
N VAL A 219 -26.71 -4.75 -7.26
CA VAL A 219 -26.19 -6.00 -7.82
C VAL A 219 -26.69 -6.13 -9.24
N HIS A 220 -25.83 -5.86 -10.22
CA HIS A 220 -26.18 -6.01 -11.64
C HIS A 220 -26.20 -7.48 -12.07
N SER A 221 -26.82 -7.77 -13.21
CA SER A 221 -26.83 -9.12 -13.80
C SER A 221 -26.12 -9.12 -15.13
N TYR A 222 -25.21 -10.08 -15.31
CA TYR A 222 -24.44 -10.30 -16.51
C TYR A 222 -24.72 -11.70 -17.02
N HIS A 223 -25.33 -11.81 -18.20
CA HIS A 223 -25.59 -13.08 -18.83
C HIS A 223 -24.70 -13.23 -20.05
N PHE A 224 -24.03 -14.38 -20.14
CA PHE A 224 -23.25 -14.78 -21.29
C PHE A 224 -23.82 -16.06 -21.88
N THR A 225 -24.08 -16.05 -23.18
CA THR A 225 -24.46 -17.25 -23.94
C THR A 225 -23.35 -17.60 -24.91
N ILE A 226 -22.79 -18.81 -24.76
CA ILE A 226 -21.68 -19.37 -25.54
C ILE A 226 -22.07 -20.75 -26.08
N THR A 227 -21.44 -21.17 -27.17
CA THR A 227 -21.64 -22.53 -27.69
C THR A 227 -20.96 -23.57 -26.78
N SER A 228 -21.40 -24.83 -26.86
CA SER A 228 -20.72 -25.92 -26.14
C SER A 228 -19.27 -26.10 -26.60
N GLU A 229 -18.98 -25.88 -27.88
CA GLU A 229 -17.62 -25.95 -28.43
C GLU A 229 -16.72 -24.84 -27.88
N ASP A 230 -17.22 -23.61 -27.82
CA ASP A 230 -16.49 -22.48 -27.24
C ASP A 230 -16.26 -22.68 -25.74
N SER A 231 -17.26 -23.22 -25.01
CA SER A 231 -17.13 -23.54 -23.59
C SER A 231 -16.05 -24.57 -23.32
N LEU A 232 -16.01 -25.65 -24.11
CA LEU A 232 -14.97 -26.69 -24.01
C LEU A 232 -13.60 -26.13 -24.39
N THR A 233 -13.53 -25.27 -25.40
CA THR A 233 -12.30 -24.61 -25.81
C THR A 233 -11.77 -23.70 -24.70
N MET A 234 -12.62 -22.87 -24.09
CA MET A 234 -12.24 -21.99 -22.99
C MET A 234 -11.75 -22.77 -21.76
N GLU A 235 -12.27 -23.97 -21.54
CA GLU A 235 -11.83 -24.86 -20.45
C GLU A 235 -10.49 -25.53 -20.76
N ARG A 236 -10.38 -26.22 -21.91
CA ARG A 236 -9.16 -26.93 -22.32
C ARG A 236 -7.98 -25.98 -22.50
N ASP A 237 -8.23 -24.81 -23.06
CA ASP A 237 -7.21 -23.83 -23.40
C ASP A 237 -7.19 -22.66 -22.38
N ALA A 238 -7.66 -22.90 -21.15
CA ALA A 238 -7.82 -21.87 -20.10
C ALA A 238 -6.54 -21.06 -19.89
N LEU A 239 -5.39 -21.73 -19.84
CA LEU A 239 -4.07 -21.10 -19.62
C LEU A 239 -3.58 -20.24 -20.80
N LEU A 240 -4.15 -20.40 -21.99
CA LEU A 240 -3.84 -19.54 -23.13
C LEU A 240 -4.55 -18.18 -23.05
N GLU A 241 -5.55 -18.06 -22.17
CA GLU A 241 -6.34 -16.83 -22.00
C GLU A 241 -6.89 -16.28 -23.33
N ASN A 242 -7.33 -17.17 -24.23
CA ASN A 242 -7.91 -16.79 -25.52
C ASN A 242 -9.37 -16.34 -25.36
N TYR A 243 -9.74 -15.26 -26.04
CA TYR A 243 -11.14 -14.80 -26.07
C TYR A 243 -11.99 -15.68 -26.98
N ILE A 244 -13.10 -16.19 -26.43
CA ILE A 244 -14.18 -16.86 -27.16
C ILE A 244 -15.35 -15.89 -27.42
N PRO A 245 -16.18 -16.12 -28.47
CA PRO A 245 -17.37 -15.33 -28.70
C PRO A 245 -18.47 -15.64 -27.68
N ALA A 246 -19.08 -14.60 -27.11
CA ALA A 246 -20.21 -14.71 -26.20
C ALA A 246 -21.27 -13.66 -26.53
N GLN A 247 -22.55 -14.04 -26.59
CA GLN A 247 -23.64 -13.07 -26.56
C GLN A 247 -23.80 -12.56 -25.14
N MET A 248 -23.77 -11.24 -24.98
CA MET A 248 -23.86 -10.62 -23.66
C MET A 248 -25.20 -9.91 -23.47
N GLU A 249 -25.78 -10.09 -22.29
CA GLU A 249 -26.85 -9.24 -21.76
C GLU A 249 -26.43 -8.64 -20.42
N PHE A 250 -26.77 -7.37 -20.22
CA PHE A 250 -26.57 -6.67 -18.95
C PHE A 250 -27.92 -6.11 -18.48
N ASN A 251 -28.36 -6.56 -17.30
CA ASN A 251 -29.68 -6.23 -16.76
C ASN A 251 -30.86 -6.52 -17.71
N GLY A 252 -30.71 -7.55 -18.56
CA GLY A 252 -31.70 -7.97 -19.55
C GLY A 252 -31.58 -7.28 -20.92
N ASP A 253 -30.75 -6.25 -21.06
CA ASP A 253 -30.49 -5.60 -22.35
C ASP A 253 -29.34 -6.28 -23.08
N SER A 254 -29.53 -6.58 -24.37
CA SER A 254 -28.50 -7.21 -25.20
C SER A 254 -27.45 -6.21 -25.69
N TYR A 255 -26.18 -6.60 -25.61
CA TYR A 255 -25.02 -5.83 -26.09
C TYR A 255 -24.28 -6.54 -27.24
N GLY A 256 -24.86 -7.60 -27.79
CA GLY A 256 -24.32 -8.37 -28.90
C GLY A 256 -23.13 -9.25 -28.53
N THR A 257 -22.33 -9.62 -29.54
CA THR A 257 -21.19 -10.52 -29.38
C THR A 257 -19.97 -9.79 -28.80
N VAL A 258 -19.46 -10.31 -27.69
CA VAL A 258 -18.24 -9.84 -27.01
C VAL A 258 -17.21 -10.97 -26.92
N GLY A 259 -15.96 -10.64 -26.63
CA GLY A 259 -14.96 -11.62 -26.21
C GLY A 259 -15.10 -11.95 -24.73
N LEU A 260 -15.13 -13.22 -24.37
CA LEU A 260 -15.10 -13.71 -22.98
C LEU A 260 -13.92 -14.68 -22.80
N ARG A 261 -13.28 -14.64 -21.63
CA ARG A 261 -12.24 -15.61 -21.25
C ARG A 261 -12.10 -15.69 -19.73
N TYR A 262 -11.50 -16.78 -19.23
CA TYR A 262 -10.93 -16.78 -17.88
C TYR A 262 -9.76 -15.80 -17.77
N LYS A 263 -9.49 -15.35 -16.54
CA LYS A 263 -8.39 -14.46 -16.17
C LYS A 263 -7.76 -14.96 -14.88
N GLY A 264 -6.43 -14.94 -14.83
CA GLY A 264 -5.66 -15.10 -13.60
C GLY A 264 -4.17 -14.95 -13.84
N SER A 265 -3.41 -14.95 -12.75
CA SER A 265 -1.94 -15.07 -12.72
C SER A 265 -1.55 -16.19 -11.77
N GLY A 266 -0.25 -16.50 -11.65
CA GLY A 266 0.36 -17.62 -10.91
C GLY A 266 -0.54 -18.38 -9.91
N TYR A 267 -0.96 -17.73 -8.83
CA TYR A 267 -1.70 -18.35 -7.71
C TYR A 267 -3.23 -18.43 -7.88
N SER A 268 -3.76 -18.14 -9.07
CA SER A 268 -5.20 -18.20 -9.37
C SER A 268 -5.46 -19.19 -10.50
N LEU A 269 -5.53 -18.73 -11.75
CA LEU A 269 -5.86 -19.58 -12.89
C LEU A 269 -4.81 -20.68 -13.14
N PRO A 270 -3.49 -20.41 -13.21
CA PRO A 270 -2.49 -21.45 -13.44
C PRO A 270 -2.40 -22.50 -12.33
N ASN A 271 -2.69 -22.14 -11.07
CA ASN A 271 -2.72 -23.08 -9.95
C ASN A 271 -3.83 -24.13 -10.05
N CYS A 272 -4.80 -23.91 -10.96
CA CYS A 272 -6.00 -24.73 -11.07
C CYS A 272 -6.02 -25.67 -12.27
N PHE A 273 -4.98 -25.69 -13.11
CA PHE A 273 -4.89 -26.56 -14.27
C PHE A 273 -3.51 -27.21 -14.34
N ASP A 274 -3.46 -28.49 -14.69
CA ASP A 274 -2.20 -29.19 -15.02
C ASP A 274 -1.70 -28.85 -16.45
N GLU A 275 -0.54 -29.42 -16.84
CA GLU A 275 0.05 -29.19 -18.17
C GLU A 275 -0.84 -29.71 -19.30
N GLU A 276 -1.68 -30.70 -19.02
CA GLU A 276 -2.66 -31.29 -19.93
C GLU A 276 -3.97 -30.48 -20.03
N GLY A 277 -4.15 -29.45 -19.21
CA GLY A 277 -5.35 -28.61 -19.17
C GLY A 277 -6.51 -29.23 -18.37
N THR A 278 -6.25 -30.20 -17.50
CA THR A 278 -7.21 -30.76 -16.56
C THR A 278 -7.33 -29.86 -15.34
N ARG A 279 -8.56 -29.50 -14.99
CA ARG A 279 -8.82 -28.68 -13.80
C ARG A 279 -8.63 -29.47 -12.52
N ALA A 280 -7.91 -28.90 -11.56
CA ALA A 280 -7.81 -29.43 -10.20
C ALA A 280 -9.14 -29.28 -9.43
N ASP A 281 -9.49 -30.29 -8.63
CA ASP A 281 -10.64 -30.22 -7.71
C ASP A 281 -10.23 -29.59 -6.38
N LYS A 282 -10.05 -28.27 -6.38
CA LYS A 282 -9.77 -27.45 -5.19
C LYS A 282 -10.84 -26.37 -5.03
N PRO A 283 -11.21 -25.95 -3.80
CA PRO A 283 -12.25 -24.94 -3.56
C PRO A 283 -12.07 -23.66 -4.40
N GLU A 284 -10.87 -23.10 -4.45
CA GLU A 284 -10.51 -21.90 -5.20
C GLU A 284 -10.62 -22.07 -6.74
N CYS A 285 -10.54 -23.32 -7.22
CA CYS A 285 -10.64 -23.69 -8.63
C CYS A 285 -12.07 -23.91 -9.12
N ARG A 286 -13.07 -23.83 -8.22
CA ARG A 286 -14.49 -23.97 -8.58
C ARG A 286 -15.05 -22.75 -9.31
N LYS A 287 -14.41 -21.58 -9.13
CA LYS A 287 -14.88 -20.29 -9.64
C LYS A 287 -13.71 -19.42 -10.08
N PHE A 288 -13.66 -19.08 -11.37
CA PHE A 288 -12.59 -18.26 -11.94
C PHE A 288 -13.04 -16.85 -12.26
N SER A 289 -12.14 -15.90 -12.03
CA SER A 289 -12.28 -14.56 -12.55
C SER A 289 -12.33 -14.59 -14.08
N MET A 290 -13.10 -13.70 -14.67
CA MET A 290 -13.27 -13.59 -16.13
C MET A 290 -12.88 -12.20 -16.62
N LYS A 291 -12.60 -12.11 -17.91
CA LYS A 291 -12.39 -10.84 -18.59
C LYS A 291 -13.26 -10.75 -19.83
N VAL A 292 -13.93 -9.61 -19.96
CA VAL A 292 -14.80 -9.28 -21.09
C VAL A 292 -14.12 -8.26 -21.98
N LYS A 293 -14.13 -8.46 -23.29
CA LYS A 293 -13.64 -7.53 -24.30
C LYS A 293 -14.76 -7.19 -25.28
N PHE A 294 -15.40 -6.06 -25.08
CA PHE A 294 -16.57 -5.63 -25.83
C PHE A 294 -16.26 -5.39 -27.31
N ASN A 295 -15.06 -4.89 -27.61
CA ASN A 295 -14.64 -4.58 -28.97
C ASN A 295 -13.86 -5.72 -29.65
N LYS A 296 -13.93 -6.96 -29.15
CA LYS A 296 -13.14 -8.09 -29.70
C LYS A 296 -13.52 -8.45 -31.14
N TYR A 297 -14.82 -8.42 -31.45
CA TYR A 297 -15.36 -8.83 -32.75
C TYR A 297 -15.98 -7.66 -33.53
N THR A 298 -16.15 -6.51 -32.89
CA THR A 298 -16.65 -5.28 -33.51
C THR A 298 -15.95 -4.10 -32.87
N ASP A 299 -14.98 -3.51 -33.59
CA ASP A 299 -14.09 -2.49 -33.05
C ASP A 299 -14.80 -1.25 -32.48
N ALA A 300 -16.00 -0.94 -33.00
CA ALA A 300 -16.82 0.20 -32.57
C ALA A 300 -17.61 -0.08 -31.27
N THR A 301 -17.82 -1.35 -30.90
CA THR A 301 -18.63 -1.71 -29.73
C THR A 301 -18.00 -1.19 -28.44
N ARG A 302 -18.82 -0.52 -27.63
CA ARG A 302 -18.44 -0.01 -26.30
C ARG A 302 -19.54 -0.37 -25.32
N PHE A 303 -19.15 -0.72 -24.11
CA PHE A 303 -20.07 -0.86 -22.99
C PHE A 303 -19.89 0.33 -22.07
N TYR A 304 -20.84 1.28 -22.11
CA TYR A 304 -20.73 2.56 -21.39
C TYR A 304 -19.34 3.22 -21.57
N GLU A 305 -18.92 3.40 -22.83
CA GLU A 305 -17.59 3.92 -23.23
C GLU A 305 -16.35 3.03 -22.93
N MET A 306 -16.50 1.87 -22.29
CA MET A 306 -15.41 0.93 -22.01
C MET A 306 -15.16 -0.04 -23.16
N LYS A 307 -13.92 -0.52 -23.26
CA LYS A 307 -13.51 -1.59 -24.19
C LYS A 307 -13.41 -2.95 -23.50
N GLU A 308 -13.06 -2.97 -22.22
CA GLU A 308 -12.86 -4.18 -21.43
C GLU A 308 -13.42 -4.02 -20.01
N LEU A 309 -13.75 -5.15 -19.38
CA LEU A 309 -14.22 -5.24 -17.99
C LEU A 309 -13.65 -6.50 -17.33
N ASN A 310 -13.24 -6.41 -16.07
CA ASN A 310 -12.80 -7.57 -15.30
C ASN A 310 -13.93 -8.01 -14.36
N LEU A 311 -14.16 -9.31 -14.27
CA LEU A 311 -15.15 -9.92 -13.38
C LEU A 311 -14.39 -10.77 -12.36
N HIS A 312 -14.15 -10.23 -11.16
CA HIS A 312 -13.40 -10.87 -10.11
C HIS A 312 -14.30 -11.87 -9.37
N SER A 313 -13.82 -13.11 -9.25
CA SER A 313 -14.50 -14.19 -8.52
C SER A 313 -14.46 -14.01 -7.00
N MET A 314 -13.48 -13.24 -6.51
CA MET A 314 -13.19 -13.03 -5.08
C MET A 314 -12.93 -14.33 -4.32
N SER A 315 -12.39 -15.35 -4.99
CA SER A 315 -12.19 -16.67 -4.39
C SER A 315 -11.24 -16.64 -3.18
N SER A 316 -10.25 -15.73 -3.17
CA SER A 316 -9.28 -15.58 -2.08
C SER A 316 -9.74 -14.67 -0.92
N ASP A 317 -10.85 -13.95 -1.10
CA ASP A 317 -11.39 -13.05 -0.07
C ASP A 317 -12.66 -13.67 0.50
N GLU A 318 -12.57 -14.21 1.72
CA GLU A 318 -13.69 -14.90 2.33
C GLU A 318 -14.90 -14.00 2.62
N SER A 319 -14.66 -12.72 2.91
CA SER A 319 -15.71 -11.71 3.12
C SER A 319 -16.40 -11.27 1.82
N LYS A 320 -15.74 -11.44 0.67
CA LYS A 320 -16.19 -10.95 -0.65
C LYS A 320 -16.35 -9.42 -0.69
N MET A 321 -15.57 -8.67 0.11
CA MET A 321 -15.67 -7.21 0.27
C MET A 321 -14.35 -6.44 0.11
N HIS A 322 -13.19 -7.10 0.09
CA HIS A 322 -11.88 -6.44 0.09
C HIS A 322 -11.68 -5.52 -1.12
N ASP A 323 -11.91 -6.00 -2.35
CA ASP A 323 -11.83 -5.17 -3.56
C ASP A 323 -12.76 -3.94 -3.45
N MET A 324 -14.01 -4.14 -3.00
CA MET A 324 -15.02 -3.08 -2.89
C MET A 324 -14.58 -1.98 -1.91
N LEU A 325 -14.09 -2.36 -0.74
CA LEU A 325 -13.66 -1.44 0.32
C LEU A 325 -12.35 -0.76 -0.05
N SER A 326 -11.35 -1.52 -0.51
CA SER A 326 -10.00 -1.02 -0.73
C SER A 326 -9.93 -0.06 -1.91
N TYR A 327 -10.58 -0.36 -3.04
CA TYR A 327 -10.64 0.60 -4.15
C TYR A 327 -11.40 1.87 -3.76
N GLU A 328 -12.48 1.77 -2.98
CA GLU A 328 -13.21 2.94 -2.48
C GLU A 328 -12.30 3.83 -1.61
N LEU A 329 -11.50 3.25 -0.71
CA LEU A 329 -10.58 4.01 0.16
C LEU A 329 -9.53 4.78 -0.64
N PHE A 330 -8.97 4.18 -1.70
CA PHE A 330 -8.07 4.88 -2.62
C PHE A 330 -8.77 6.08 -3.29
N ARG A 331 -9.99 5.90 -3.82
CA ARG A 331 -10.75 6.98 -4.45
C ARG A 331 -11.11 8.10 -3.46
N LYS A 332 -11.53 7.77 -2.22
CA LYS A 332 -11.79 8.75 -1.15
C LYS A 332 -10.54 9.53 -0.77
N MET A 333 -9.37 8.90 -0.85
CA MET A 333 -8.09 9.57 -0.67
C MET A 333 -7.63 10.33 -1.90
N GLY A 334 -8.43 10.44 -2.96
CA GLY A 334 -8.14 11.21 -4.17
C GLY A 334 -7.08 10.56 -5.05
N ILE A 335 -6.98 9.23 -5.02
CA ILE A 335 -6.15 8.41 -5.89
C ILE A 335 -7.02 7.94 -7.06
N TYR A 336 -6.48 8.01 -8.28
CA TYR A 336 -7.17 7.41 -9.42
C TYR A 336 -7.10 5.90 -9.29
N SER A 337 -8.27 5.29 -9.21
CA SER A 337 -8.42 3.89 -8.87
C SER A 337 -9.65 3.31 -9.59
N PRO A 338 -9.65 2.01 -9.92
CA PRO A 338 -10.82 1.33 -10.47
C PRO A 338 -12.08 1.57 -9.65
N ARG A 339 -13.22 1.67 -10.33
CA ARG A 339 -14.53 1.54 -9.69
C ARG A 339 -14.96 0.07 -9.67
N THR A 340 -15.86 -0.24 -8.75
CA THR A 340 -16.32 -1.60 -8.50
C THR A 340 -17.82 -1.67 -8.22
N ALA A 341 -18.45 -2.78 -8.62
CA ALA A 341 -19.83 -3.12 -8.26
C ALA A 341 -20.02 -4.63 -8.17
N TYR A 342 -20.95 -5.05 -7.32
CA TYR A 342 -21.36 -6.45 -7.24
C TYR A 342 -22.19 -6.86 -8.45
N ILE A 343 -21.99 -8.11 -8.90
CA ILE A 343 -22.74 -8.66 -10.02
C ILE A 343 -23.16 -10.11 -9.76
N LYS A 344 -24.27 -10.51 -10.38
CA LYS A 344 -24.65 -11.90 -10.61
C LYS A 344 -24.15 -12.30 -11.99
N LEU A 345 -23.35 -13.36 -12.05
CA LEU A 345 -22.87 -13.90 -13.33
C LEU A 345 -23.70 -15.12 -13.75
N TYR A 346 -24.14 -15.15 -14.99
CA TYR A 346 -24.81 -16.30 -15.61
C TYR A 346 -24.06 -16.73 -16.87
N LEU A 347 -23.86 -18.03 -17.04
CA LEU A 347 -23.29 -18.62 -18.23
C LEU A 347 -24.22 -19.71 -18.77
N ASN A 348 -24.73 -19.54 -19.98
CA ASN A 348 -25.73 -20.40 -20.60
C ASN A 348 -26.96 -20.62 -19.71
N GLY A 349 -27.45 -19.54 -19.08
CA GLY A 349 -28.59 -19.55 -18.16
C GLY A 349 -28.28 -20.07 -16.75
N ASN A 350 -27.10 -20.66 -16.52
CA ASN A 350 -26.72 -21.16 -15.20
C ASN A 350 -26.09 -20.05 -14.36
N PHE A 351 -26.60 -19.85 -13.14
CA PHE A 351 -25.99 -18.94 -12.18
C PHE A 351 -24.61 -19.46 -11.75
N LYS A 352 -23.59 -18.61 -11.87
CA LYS A 352 -22.20 -18.90 -11.50
C LYS A 352 -21.78 -18.26 -10.17
N GLY A 353 -22.70 -17.57 -9.50
CA GLY A 353 -22.47 -16.94 -8.22
C GLY A 353 -22.26 -15.42 -8.29
N LEU A 354 -21.93 -14.86 -7.14
CA LEU A 354 -21.58 -13.45 -6.93
C LEU A 354 -20.17 -13.15 -7.46
N PHE A 355 -20.01 -12.07 -8.22
CA PHE A 355 -18.71 -11.56 -8.67
C PHE A 355 -18.63 -10.06 -8.38
N VAL A 356 -17.45 -9.48 -8.51
CA VAL A 356 -17.27 -8.02 -8.59
C VAL A 356 -16.85 -7.63 -10.00
N ALA A 357 -17.58 -6.70 -10.61
CA ALA A 357 -17.12 -6.01 -11.80
C ALA A 357 -16.08 -4.96 -11.39
N VAL A 358 -14.85 -5.10 -11.86
CA VAL A 358 -13.74 -4.16 -11.61
C VAL A 358 -13.40 -3.44 -12.92
N GLU A 359 -13.40 -2.11 -12.87
CA GLU A 359 -13.06 -1.27 -14.01
C GLU A 359 -11.68 -1.62 -14.58
N CYS A 360 -11.59 -1.85 -15.89
CA CYS A 360 -10.33 -2.22 -16.53
C CYS A 360 -9.40 -1.00 -16.60
N ILE A 361 -8.16 -1.15 -16.12
CA ILE A 361 -7.12 -0.13 -16.30
C ILE A 361 -6.51 -0.30 -17.69
N ASP A 362 -7.05 0.45 -18.65
CA ASP A 362 -6.61 0.51 -20.05
C ASP A 362 -6.58 1.97 -20.56
N GLY A 363 -6.40 2.17 -21.87
CA GLY A 363 -6.45 3.51 -22.47
C GLY A 363 -7.79 4.24 -22.31
N ARG A 364 -8.91 3.55 -22.03
CA ARG A 364 -10.20 4.19 -21.73
C ARG A 364 -10.25 4.67 -20.28
N PHE A 365 -9.63 3.93 -19.36
CA PHE A 365 -9.44 4.39 -17.99
C PHE A 365 -8.61 5.69 -17.98
N THR A 366 -7.43 5.70 -18.60
CA THR A 366 -6.57 6.90 -18.65
C THR A 366 -7.29 8.05 -19.36
N LYS A 367 -7.94 7.83 -20.51
CA LYS A 367 -8.71 8.88 -21.20
C LYS A 367 -9.88 9.44 -20.38
N SER A 368 -10.45 8.67 -19.45
CA SER A 368 -11.52 9.18 -18.59
C SER A 368 -11.00 10.02 -17.41
N ARG A 369 -9.78 9.77 -16.92
CA ARG A 369 -9.18 10.48 -15.78
C ARG A 369 -8.28 11.65 -16.21
N TRP A 370 -7.68 11.55 -17.39
CA TRP A 370 -6.91 12.59 -18.06
C TRP A 370 -7.48 12.83 -19.47
N PRO A 371 -8.61 13.55 -19.61
CA PRO A 371 -9.29 13.70 -20.91
C PRO A 371 -8.41 14.30 -22.01
N GLU A 372 -7.57 15.27 -21.66
CA GLU A 372 -6.65 15.94 -22.60
C GLU A 372 -5.37 15.15 -22.85
N TYR A 373 -4.91 14.38 -21.86
CA TYR A 373 -3.61 13.71 -21.85
C TYR A 373 -3.78 12.26 -21.42
N GLY A 374 -4.63 11.53 -22.14
CA GLY A 374 -5.08 10.19 -21.77
C GLY A 374 -4.42 9.08 -22.58
N ASP A 375 -3.62 9.45 -23.58
CA ASP A 375 -3.03 8.53 -24.56
C ASP A 375 -1.55 8.21 -24.23
N GLY A 376 -1.10 8.58 -23.02
CA GLY A 376 0.23 8.31 -22.50
C GLY A 376 0.51 6.83 -22.22
N ASN A 377 1.72 6.55 -21.72
CA ASN A 377 2.17 5.19 -21.47
C ASN A 377 1.56 4.64 -20.18
N LEU A 378 0.92 3.48 -20.27
CA LEU A 378 0.41 2.74 -19.13
C LEU A 378 1.24 1.48 -18.93
N TYR A 379 1.88 1.36 -17.78
CA TYR A 379 2.69 0.20 -17.42
C TYR A 379 2.05 -0.61 -16.31
N LYS A 380 2.10 -1.94 -16.39
CA LYS A 380 1.72 -2.83 -15.28
C LYS A 380 2.98 -3.29 -14.55
N GLU A 381 3.04 -3.11 -13.22
CA GLU A 381 4.11 -3.64 -12.35
C GLU A 381 5.54 -3.25 -12.79
N ALA A 382 5.70 -1.99 -13.20
CA ALA A 382 6.97 -1.41 -13.66
C ALA A 382 7.51 -0.41 -12.64
N TRP A 383 8.20 -0.90 -11.62
CA TRP A 383 8.79 -0.03 -10.58
C TRP A 383 10.05 0.65 -11.13
N PRO A 384 10.29 1.95 -10.88
CA PRO A 384 11.40 2.72 -11.45
C PRO A 384 12.76 2.41 -10.76
N HIS A 385 13.21 1.16 -10.82
CA HIS A 385 14.45 0.68 -10.17
C HIS A 385 15.45 0.04 -11.15
N LYS A 386 15.18 0.09 -12.46
CA LYS A 386 16.07 -0.41 -13.51
C LYS A 386 16.50 0.70 -14.46
N SER A 387 17.76 0.69 -14.87
CA SER A 387 18.26 1.56 -15.96
C SER A 387 17.98 1.01 -17.37
N ASN A 388 17.48 -0.22 -17.48
CA ASN A 388 17.24 -0.89 -18.76
C ASN A 388 15.83 -0.60 -19.25
N GLU A 389 15.71 0.11 -20.37
CA GLU A 389 14.43 0.44 -20.99
C GLU A 389 13.58 -0.79 -21.33
N TYR A 390 14.23 -1.89 -21.72
CA TYR A 390 13.53 -3.14 -22.06
C TYR A 390 12.68 -3.69 -20.89
N TYR A 391 13.10 -3.45 -19.65
CA TYR A 391 12.31 -3.86 -18.48
C TYR A 391 10.93 -3.19 -18.47
N TYR A 392 10.86 -1.92 -18.88
CA TYR A 392 9.64 -1.12 -18.91
C TYR A 392 8.81 -1.39 -20.17
N THR A 393 9.42 -1.53 -21.35
CA THR A 393 8.67 -1.80 -22.59
C THR A 393 7.95 -3.15 -22.56
N GLN A 394 8.52 -4.17 -21.91
CA GLN A 394 7.84 -5.47 -21.69
C GLN A 394 6.62 -5.38 -20.76
N ARG A 395 6.49 -4.29 -20.00
CA ARG A 395 5.40 -4.05 -19.04
C ARG A 395 4.36 -3.07 -19.55
N LEU A 396 4.60 -2.49 -20.72
CA LEU A 396 3.76 -1.49 -21.35
C LEU A 396 2.43 -2.13 -21.85
N LYS A 397 1.32 -1.44 -21.61
CA LYS A 397 -0.06 -1.87 -21.90
C LYS A 397 -0.79 -0.98 -22.91
N THR A 398 -0.22 0.17 -23.24
CA THR A 398 -0.63 1.09 -24.32
C THR A 398 0.59 1.43 -25.17
N ASN A 399 0.44 1.91 -26.41
CA ASN A 399 1.59 2.32 -27.24
C ASN A 399 2.63 1.20 -27.46
N ASN A 400 2.13 -0.03 -27.58
CA ASN A 400 2.91 -1.27 -27.74
C ASN A 400 2.46 -2.08 -28.96
N ASP A 401 1.78 -1.43 -29.91
CA ASP A 401 1.28 -2.10 -31.11
C ASP A 401 2.43 -2.51 -32.05
N PRO A 402 2.33 -3.67 -32.73
CA PRO A 402 3.34 -4.11 -33.70
C PRO A 402 3.53 -3.07 -34.82
N GLY A 403 4.69 -2.43 -34.86
CA GLY A 403 5.03 -1.37 -35.83
C GLY A 403 5.17 0.02 -35.24
N GLU A 404 4.79 0.21 -33.97
CA GLU A 404 5.13 1.39 -33.19
C GLU A 404 6.48 1.21 -32.49
N SER A 405 7.30 2.26 -32.43
CA SER A 405 8.50 2.27 -31.60
C SER A 405 8.09 2.60 -30.18
N SER A 406 7.90 1.59 -29.34
CA SER A 406 7.64 1.81 -27.91
C SER A 406 8.78 2.62 -27.28
N ASP A 407 8.43 3.69 -26.58
CA ASP A 407 9.35 4.57 -25.87
C ASP A 407 9.03 4.46 -24.37
N ALA A 408 10.01 4.06 -23.57
CA ALA A 408 9.92 4.06 -22.11
C ALA A 408 11.09 4.82 -21.48
N SER A 409 11.68 5.76 -22.23
CA SER A 409 12.77 6.61 -21.79
C SER A 409 12.39 7.49 -20.60
N GLY A 410 11.11 7.85 -20.46
CA GLY A 410 10.58 8.53 -19.28
C GLY A 410 10.78 7.75 -17.98
N MET A 411 10.48 6.45 -17.98
CA MET A 411 10.73 5.57 -16.82
C MET A 411 12.23 5.43 -16.52
N VAL A 412 13.08 5.39 -17.55
CA VAL A 412 14.55 5.38 -17.38
C VAL A 412 15.04 6.71 -16.78
N ASN A 413 14.49 7.83 -17.22
CA ASN A 413 14.81 9.16 -16.67
C ASN A 413 14.33 9.29 -15.22
N PHE A 414 13.16 8.75 -14.90
CA PHE A 414 12.65 8.68 -13.53
C PHE A 414 13.58 7.86 -12.63
N TYR A 415 13.97 6.66 -13.06
CA TYR A 415 14.99 5.85 -12.38
C TYR A 415 16.30 6.63 -12.18
N ASN A 416 16.80 7.32 -13.21
CA ASN A 416 18.05 8.07 -13.12
C ASN A 416 17.94 9.23 -12.12
N ALA A 417 16.79 9.92 -12.04
CA ALA A 417 16.53 10.96 -11.06
C ALA A 417 16.53 10.42 -9.63
N ILE A 418 15.90 9.26 -9.39
CA ILE A 418 15.94 8.56 -8.10
C ILE A 418 17.38 8.18 -7.76
N ASN A 419 18.07 7.52 -8.68
CA ASN A 419 19.41 7.01 -8.46
C ASN A 419 20.45 8.12 -8.27
N GLY A 420 20.24 9.28 -8.90
CA GLY A 420 21.08 10.48 -8.73
C GLY A 420 20.78 11.27 -7.44
N SER A 421 19.66 11.00 -6.76
CA SER A 421 19.25 11.77 -5.59
C SER A 421 19.89 11.27 -4.29
N SER A 422 20.11 12.22 -3.39
CA SER A 422 20.29 12.06 -1.95
C SER A 422 18.99 12.37 -1.21
N LYS A 423 18.95 12.19 0.11
CA LYS A 423 17.78 12.56 0.92
C LYS A 423 17.43 14.05 0.79
N ASP A 424 18.43 14.93 0.74
CA ASP A 424 18.22 16.38 0.81
C ASP A 424 17.68 16.99 -0.49
N ASP A 425 18.05 16.43 -1.65
CA ASP A 425 17.65 16.93 -2.97
C ASP A 425 16.57 16.06 -3.65
N PHE A 426 16.24 14.88 -3.09
CA PHE A 426 15.22 13.99 -3.64
C PHE A 426 13.88 14.68 -3.93
N PRO A 427 13.27 15.45 -2.99
CA PRO A 427 11.99 16.10 -3.28
C PRO A 427 12.05 17.04 -4.48
N LEU A 428 13.16 17.78 -4.63
CA LEU A 428 13.36 18.69 -5.75
C LEU A 428 13.56 17.91 -7.07
N ASN A 429 14.46 16.94 -7.08
CA ASN A 429 14.81 16.16 -8.28
C ASN A 429 13.65 15.31 -8.79
N ILE A 430 12.77 14.85 -7.90
CA ILE A 430 11.68 13.95 -8.25
C ILE A 430 10.37 14.67 -8.57
N SER A 431 10.24 15.94 -8.18
CA SER A 431 9.02 16.73 -8.37
C SER A 431 8.62 16.92 -9.83
N SER A 432 9.54 16.78 -10.79
CA SER A 432 9.21 16.80 -12.23
C SER A 432 8.64 15.47 -12.72
N PHE A 433 8.83 14.38 -11.97
CA PHE A 433 8.38 13.05 -12.35
C PHE A 433 7.09 12.66 -11.64
N ILE A 434 6.93 13.00 -10.37
CA ILE A 434 5.77 12.58 -9.57
C ILE A 434 5.15 13.74 -8.83
N ASP A 435 3.90 13.55 -8.39
CA ASP A 435 3.32 14.35 -7.32
C ASP A 435 3.52 13.62 -5.98
N LEU A 436 4.36 14.19 -5.12
CA LEU A 436 4.73 13.56 -3.84
C LEU A 436 3.52 13.40 -2.91
N ASP A 437 2.56 14.32 -2.94
CA ASP A 437 1.36 14.25 -2.10
C ASP A 437 0.40 13.16 -2.61
N TYR A 438 0.27 12.98 -3.92
CA TYR A 438 -0.46 11.84 -4.51
C TYR A 438 0.16 10.51 -4.10
N TRP A 439 1.48 10.35 -4.31
CA TRP A 439 2.19 9.11 -3.99
C TRP A 439 2.17 8.80 -2.48
N THR A 440 2.28 9.82 -1.64
CA THR A 440 2.24 9.62 -0.18
C THR A 440 0.83 9.25 0.31
N ARG A 441 -0.23 9.83 -0.27
CA ARG A 441 -1.62 9.40 -0.01
C ARG A 441 -1.89 7.97 -0.49
N TYR A 442 -1.33 7.57 -1.63
CA TYR A 442 -1.37 6.19 -2.09
C TYR A 442 -0.77 5.26 -1.03
N ILE A 443 0.46 5.55 -0.58
CA ILE A 443 1.16 4.74 0.42
C ILE A 443 0.38 4.71 1.74
N ALA A 444 -0.23 5.83 2.15
CA ALA A 444 -1.07 5.88 3.35
C ALA A 444 -2.24 4.90 3.29
N VAL A 445 -2.97 4.83 2.18
CA VAL A 445 -4.06 3.85 2.00
C VAL A 445 -3.51 2.43 1.97
N ASP A 446 -2.50 2.20 1.13
CA ASP A 446 -1.89 0.88 0.91
C ASP A 446 -1.37 0.25 2.22
N ARG A 447 -0.78 1.06 3.12
CA ARG A 447 -0.36 0.61 4.46
C ARG A 447 -1.53 0.48 5.44
N ALA A 448 -2.52 1.37 5.38
CA ALA A 448 -3.70 1.32 6.26
C ALA A 448 -4.58 0.08 6.02
N ILE A 449 -4.70 -0.34 4.77
CA ILE A 449 -5.44 -1.56 4.40
C ILE A 449 -4.58 -2.83 4.50
N GLN A 450 -3.33 -2.75 4.98
CA GLN A 450 -2.40 -3.89 5.00
C GLN A 450 -2.35 -4.64 3.65
N ASN A 451 -2.17 -3.91 2.55
CA ASN A 451 -1.98 -4.53 1.24
C ASN A 451 -0.62 -5.24 1.22
N TRP A 452 -0.65 -6.55 1.50
CA TRP A 452 0.56 -7.33 1.71
C TRP A 452 1.19 -7.82 0.40
N ASP A 453 0.48 -7.72 -0.73
CA ASP A 453 0.97 -8.06 -2.07
C ASP A 453 1.18 -6.83 -2.97
N GLY A 454 1.21 -5.64 -2.36
CA GLY A 454 1.29 -4.35 -3.04
C GLY A 454 2.69 -3.82 -3.32
N ILE A 455 2.79 -2.49 -3.43
CA ILE A 455 4.03 -1.79 -3.82
C ILE A 455 5.19 -1.94 -2.81
N MET A 456 4.91 -2.38 -1.57
CA MET A 456 5.94 -2.63 -0.57
C MET A 456 6.28 -4.12 -0.41
N ALA A 457 5.62 -5.01 -1.14
CA ALA A 457 5.91 -6.44 -1.09
C ALA A 457 7.00 -6.78 -2.11
N TRP A 458 8.26 -6.85 -1.67
CA TRP A 458 9.39 -7.07 -2.57
C TRP A 458 9.83 -8.52 -2.59
N TYR A 459 9.34 -9.27 -3.58
CA TYR A 459 9.69 -10.68 -3.80
C TYR A 459 11.01 -10.80 -4.54
N GLY A 460 11.96 -11.55 -3.99
CA GLY A 460 13.22 -11.90 -4.65
C GLY A 460 14.40 -12.09 -3.71
N THR A 461 15.49 -12.62 -4.25
CA THR A 461 16.71 -12.97 -3.50
C THR A 461 17.75 -11.85 -3.43
N SER A 462 17.48 -10.69 -4.01
CA SER A 462 18.31 -9.48 -3.88
C SER A 462 17.58 -8.26 -4.43
N VAL A 463 18.02 -7.06 -4.05
CA VAL A 463 17.53 -5.77 -4.61
C VAL A 463 17.56 -5.76 -6.15
N LYS A 464 18.55 -6.41 -6.76
CA LYS A 464 18.68 -6.44 -8.22
C LYS A 464 17.62 -7.32 -8.90
N TYR A 465 17.14 -8.37 -8.25
CA TYR A 465 16.20 -9.33 -8.84
C TYR A 465 14.81 -9.28 -8.24
N ALA A 466 14.62 -8.46 -7.20
CA ALA A 466 13.33 -8.31 -6.56
C ALA A 466 12.35 -7.46 -7.38
N SER A 467 11.07 -7.73 -7.21
CA SER A 467 9.95 -6.98 -7.78
C SER A 467 8.77 -6.94 -6.80
N ASN A 468 7.91 -5.95 -7.00
CA ASN A 468 6.63 -5.77 -6.32
C ASN A 468 5.47 -5.91 -7.32
N HIS A 469 4.26 -6.08 -6.80
CA HIS A 469 3.06 -6.41 -7.59
C HIS A 469 1.87 -5.47 -7.30
N ASN A 470 0.79 -5.66 -8.06
CA ASN A 470 -0.54 -5.11 -7.78
C ASN A 470 -0.68 -3.58 -7.93
N TYR A 471 -0.04 -3.04 -8.98
CA TYR A 471 -0.22 -1.65 -9.39
C TYR A 471 0.05 -1.43 -10.89
N PHE A 472 -0.43 -0.29 -11.37
CA PHE A 472 -0.05 0.30 -12.64
C PHE A 472 0.65 1.64 -12.42
N VAL A 473 1.46 2.05 -13.39
CA VAL A 473 2.04 3.38 -13.51
C VAL A 473 1.53 4.00 -14.80
N TYR A 474 0.88 5.15 -14.71
CA TYR A 474 0.51 5.95 -15.88
C TYR A 474 1.47 7.12 -16.04
N GLU A 475 2.16 7.19 -17.18
CA GLU A 475 2.97 8.34 -17.61
C GLU A 475 2.11 9.28 -18.44
N GLU A 476 1.85 10.46 -17.89
CA GLU A 476 1.08 11.49 -18.58
C GLU A 476 1.90 12.14 -19.70
N GLU A 477 1.32 12.19 -20.91
CA GLU A 477 1.98 12.70 -22.12
C GLU A 477 2.06 14.23 -22.21
N SER A 478 1.54 14.95 -21.20
CA SER A 478 1.57 16.42 -21.19
C SER A 478 3.01 16.95 -21.08
N PRO A 479 3.30 18.16 -21.60
CA PRO A 479 4.59 18.81 -21.36
C PRO A 479 4.84 19.02 -19.85
N GLY A 480 5.78 18.26 -19.28
CA GLY A 480 6.00 18.24 -17.82
C GLY A 480 5.04 17.31 -17.06
N GLY A 481 4.40 16.37 -17.76
CA GLY A 481 3.54 15.33 -17.21
C GLY A 481 4.24 14.44 -16.19
N LYS A 482 3.44 13.78 -15.37
CA LYS A 482 3.88 13.02 -14.20
C LYS A 482 3.55 11.53 -14.35
N PHE A 483 4.18 10.73 -13.50
CA PHE A 483 3.90 9.33 -13.25
C PHE A 483 2.90 9.18 -12.10
N TRP A 484 1.81 8.48 -12.38
CA TRP A 484 0.68 8.26 -11.47
C TRP A 484 0.56 6.78 -11.12
N LEU A 485 0.60 6.45 -9.83
CA LEU A 485 0.27 5.11 -9.36
C LEU A 485 -1.25 4.86 -9.38
N ILE A 486 -1.64 3.66 -9.79
CA ILE A 486 -3.03 3.19 -9.79
C ILE A 486 -3.03 1.80 -9.15
N PRO A 487 -3.81 1.55 -8.09
CA PRO A 487 -3.82 0.26 -7.41
C PRO A 487 -4.53 -0.80 -8.25
N TRP A 488 -4.15 -2.06 -8.10
CA TRP A 488 -4.71 -3.21 -8.80
C TRP A 488 -4.72 -4.44 -7.89
N ASP A 489 -5.58 -5.46 -8.13
CA ASP A 489 -5.69 -6.70 -7.32
C ASP A 489 -5.64 -6.47 -5.80
N LEU A 490 -6.76 -6.03 -5.22
CA LEU A 490 -6.83 -5.65 -3.79
C LEU A 490 -7.57 -6.69 -2.93
N ASP A 491 -7.72 -7.93 -3.41
CA ASP A 491 -8.28 -9.05 -2.65
C ASP A 491 -7.40 -9.42 -1.43
N ASN A 492 -6.09 -9.26 -1.58
CA ASN A 492 -5.08 -9.49 -0.53
C ASN A 492 -4.86 -8.24 0.36
N SER A 493 -5.95 -7.66 0.86
CA SER A 493 -5.96 -6.51 1.78
C SER A 493 -6.92 -6.73 2.94
N LEU A 494 -6.89 -5.86 3.96
CA LEU A 494 -7.71 -5.89 5.17
C LEU A 494 -7.51 -7.13 6.05
N TRP A 495 -6.39 -7.83 5.87
CA TRP A 495 -6.00 -8.91 6.75
C TRP A 495 -5.52 -8.34 8.08
N LYS A 496 -5.99 -8.95 9.18
CA LYS A 496 -5.58 -8.54 10.53
C LYS A 496 -4.06 -8.52 10.69
N ASN A 497 -3.39 -9.56 10.21
CA ASN A 497 -1.95 -9.76 10.28
C ASN A 497 -1.38 -9.79 8.85
N ASP A 498 -0.58 -8.80 8.50
CA ASP A 498 0.20 -8.78 7.26
C ASP A 498 1.33 -9.85 7.34
N PRO A 499 1.37 -10.83 6.41
CA PRO A 499 2.34 -11.93 6.46
C PRO A 499 3.80 -11.48 6.35
N PHE A 500 4.08 -10.31 5.78
CA PHE A 500 5.43 -9.77 5.68
C PHE A 500 5.83 -9.12 6.98
N THR A 501 5.06 -8.14 7.44
CA THR A 501 5.46 -7.29 8.56
C THR A 501 5.15 -7.92 9.92
N TYR A 502 4.03 -8.65 10.05
CA TYR A 502 3.64 -9.28 11.29
C TYR A 502 4.23 -10.68 11.45
N ASP A 503 4.14 -11.53 10.44
CA ASP A 503 4.56 -12.93 10.56
C ASP A 503 6.06 -13.11 10.31
N ALA A 504 6.55 -12.64 9.16
CA ALA A 504 7.97 -12.75 8.79
C ALA A 504 8.85 -11.64 9.40
N GLN A 505 8.24 -10.64 10.06
CA GLN A 505 8.93 -9.50 10.67
C GLN A 505 9.82 -8.73 9.67
N VAL A 506 9.42 -8.69 8.41
CA VAL A 506 10.04 -7.83 7.40
C VAL A 506 9.91 -6.38 7.89
N PRO A 507 11.01 -5.62 8.01
CA PRO A 507 10.96 -4.24 8.48
C PRO A 507 9.98 -3.41 7.66
N HIS A 508 9.22 -2.54 8.33
CA HIS A 508 8.32 -1.63 7.64
C HIS A 508 9.09 -0.73 6.67
N TRP A 509 8.41 -0.20 5.65
CA TRP A 509 9.04 0.62 4.60
C TRP A 509 9.77 1.88 5.10
N ASN A 510 9.44 2.36 6.29
CA ASN A 510 10.08 3.51 6.96
C ASN A 510 11.23 3.13 7.91
N GLU A 511 11.44 1.83 8.15
CA GLU A 511 12.49 1.34 9.02
C GLU A 511 13.78 1.11 8.22
N THR A 512 14.92 1.37 8.85
CA THR A 512 16.21 1.03 8.25
C THR A 512 16.50 -0.44 8.55
N PRO A 513 16.55 -1.33 7.53
CA PRO A 513 16.78 -2.74 7.77
C PRO A 513 18.23 -2.98 8.21
N GLN A 514 18.46 -4.00 9.03
CA GLN A 514 19.80 -4.40 9.46
C GLN A 514 20.67 -4.86 8.28
N SER A 515 20.05 -5.53 7.30
CA SER A 515 20.68 -5.93 6.05
C SER A 515 19.64 -6.01 4.93
N CYS A 516 20.11 -6.02 3.68
CA CYS A 516 19.28 -6.30 2.50
C CYS A 516 19.41 -7.75 2.02
N SER A 517 19.83 -8.65 2.91
CA SER A 517 19.79 -10.08 2.65
C SER A 517 18.33 -10.56 2.59
N PRO A 518 18.03 -11.60 1.79
CA PRO A 518 16.68 -12.14 1.73
C PRO A 518 16.18 -12.60 3.09
N MET A 519 14.92 -12.27 3.35
CA MET A 519 14.10 -12.84 4.40
C MET A 519 13.12 -13.82 3.75
N PHE A 520 12.42 -14.63 4.54
CA PHE A 520 11.48 -15.62 4.02
C PHE A 520 10.08 -15.39 4.61
N VAL A 521 9.09 -15.41 3.74
CA VAL A 521 7.66 -15.40 4.08
C VAL A 521 7.07 -16.75 3.68
N TRP A 522 6.07 -17.22 4.42
CA TRP A 522 5.47 -18.55 4.29
C TRP A 522 6.51 -19.69 4.28
N GLY A 523 7.57 -19.53 5.07
CA GLY A 523 8.63 -20.53 5.24
C GLY A 523 9.71 -20.57 4.16
N ASN A 524 9.41 -20.20 2.90
CA ASN A 524 10.35 -20.41 1.80
C ASN A 524 10.38 -19.31 0.71
N THR A 525 9.44 -18.36 0.72
CA THR A 525 9.34 -17.34 -0.33
C THR A 525 10.31 -16.20 -0.03
N PRO A 526 11.35 -16.00 -0.85
CA PRO A 526 12.36 -14.99 -0.57
C PRO A 526 11.81 -13.59 -0.82
N VAL A 527 12.00 -12.71 0.15
CA VAL A 527 11.61 -11.30 0.08
C VAL A 527 12.76 -10.43 0.57
N ILE A 528 12.73 -9.14 0.24
CA ILE A 528 13.67 -8.15 0.79
C ILE A 528 12.91 -7.03 1.51
N PRO A 529 13.52 -6.40 2.52
CA PRO A 529 12.92 -5.23 3.16
C PRO A 529 12.64 -4.10 2.14
N PRO A 530 11.50 -3.41 2.21
CA PRO A 530 11.10 -2.42 1.20
C PRO A 530 12.09 -1.24 1.14
N ALA A 531 12.64 -0.82 2.27
CA ALA A 531 13.63 0.25 2.35
C ALA A 531 15.00 -0.08 1.73
N CYS A 532 15.21 -1.33 1.28
CA CYS A 532 16.36 -1.66 0.43
C CYS A 532 16.23 -1.11 -0.99
N ASP A 533 15.01 -0.81 -1.44
CA ASP A 533 14.79 -0.01 -2.63
C ASP A 533 15.03 1.48 -2.36
N LYS A 534 15.67 2.14 -3.33
CA LYS A 534 16.09 3.53 -3.17
C LYS A 534 14.92 4.51 -3.24
N LEU A 535 13.91 4.26 -4.08
CA LEU A 535 12.73 5.13 -4.12
C LEU A 535 11.95 5.03 -2.81
N THR A 536 11.73 3.81 -2.35
CA THR A 536 10.99 3.54 -1.10
C THR A 536 11.65 4.19 0.11
N SER A 537 12.96 4.02 0.29
CA SER A 537 13.71 4.65 1.40
C SER A 537 13.76 6.18 1.32
N LEU A 538 13.86 6.77 0.12
CA LEU A 538 13.83 8.22 -0.06
C LEU A 538 12.43 8.80 0.19
N LEU A 539 11.37 8.12 -0.24
CA LEU A 539 9.99 8.49 0.08
C LEU A 539 9.77 8.44 1.60
N ALA A 540 10.17 7.35 2.26
CA ALA A 540 10.03 7.21 3.70
C ALA A 540 10.74 8.34 4.44
N SER A 541 12.02 8.56 4.13
CA SER A 541 12.84 9.51 4.86
C SER A 541 12.48 10.98 4.62
N THR A 542 11.76 11.31 3.54
CA THR A 542 11.41 12.69 3.16
C THR A 542 9.92 13.00 3.27
N GLN A 543 9.04 12.00 3.25
CA GLN A 543 7.59 12.18 3.26
C GLN A 543 6.90 11.62 4.52
N TRP A 544 7.66 11.11 5.51
CA TRP A 544 7.07 10.51 6.72
C TRP A 544 6.04 11.42 7.42
N ASP A 545 6.36 12.69 7.66
CA ASP A 545 5.42 13.60 8.34
C ASP A 545 4.10 13.77 7.57
N LYS A 546 4.18 13.79 6.23
CA LYS A 546 2.99 13.83 5.37
C LYS A 546 2.24 12.50 5.40
N PHE A 547 2.96 11.37 5.40
CA PHE A 547 2.38 10.05 5.55
C PHE A 547 1.60 9.93 6.86
N VAL A 548 2.15 10.37 7.98
CA VAL A 548 1.46 10.42 9.29
C VAL A 548 0.20 11.29 9.19
N LYS A 549 0.29 12.51 8.65
CA LYS A 549 -0.87 13.40 8.46
C LYS A 549 -1.98 12.75 7.63
N TYR A 550 -1.64 12.06 6.54
CA TYR A 550 -2.62 11.37 5.71
C TYR A 550 -3.18 10.11 6.38
N GLY A 551 -2.38 9.44 7.21
CA GLY A 551 -2.82 8.34 8.06
C GLY A 551 -3.83 8.80 9.13
N GLU A 552 -3.56 9.91 9.81
CA GLU A 552 -4.49 10.53 10.77
C GLU A 552 -5.82 10.89 10.11
N GLU A 553 -5.79 11.41 8.88
CA GLU A 553 -7.02 11.71 8.14
C GLU A 553 -7.83 10.43 7.84
N LEU A 554 -7.16 9.36 7.42
CA LEU A 554 -7.81 8.06 7.21
C LEU A 554 -8.47 7.58 8.50
N LEU A 555 -7.71 7.52 9.60
CA LEU A 555 -8.14 7.06 10.92
C LEU A 555 -9.33 7.85 11.47
N ALA A 556 -9.38 9.16 11.19
CA ALA A 556 -10.45 10.04 11.66
C ALA A 556 -11.74 9.94 10.83
N LYS A 557 -11.64 9.56 9.54
CA LYS A 557 -12.77 9.60 8.59
C LYS A 557 -13.18 8.24 8.09
N TRP A 558 -12.34 7.60 7.29
CA TRP A 558 -12.74 6.53 6.36
C TRP A 558 -12.52 5.13 6.91
N ILE A 559 -11.44 4.93 7.67
CA ILE A 559 -11.15 3.66 8.35
C ILE A 559 -11.48 3.72 9.84
N ARG A 560 -12.13 4.80 10.30
CA ARG A 560 -12.72 4.87 11.63
C ARG A 560 -13.64 3.64 11.80
N PRO A 561 -13.56 2.90 12.92
CA PRO A 561 -14.23 1.61 13.03
C PRO A 561 -15.73 1.65 12.73
N GLU A 562 -16.45 2.63 13.26
CA GLU A 562 -17.90 2.76 13.02
C GLU A 562 -18.21 3.04 11.54
N THR A 563 -17.42 3.90 10.88
CA THR A 563 -17.59 4.21 9.46
C THR A 563 -17.39 2.97 8.60
N LEU A 564 -16.31 2.23 8.85
CA LEU A 564 -15.95 1.07 8.03
C LEU A 564 -16.90 -0.11 8.29
N LYS A 565 -17.29 -0.37 9.55
CA LYS A 565 -18.30 -1.38 9.89
C LYS A 565 -19.67 -1.07 9.26
N THR A 566 -20.11 0.18 9.30
CA THR A 566 -21.36 0.60 8.63
C THR A 566 -21.30 0.33 7.12
N ARG A 567 -20.13 0.51 6.50
CA ARG A 567 -19.93 0.20 5.08
C ARG A 567 -19.97 -1.30 4.80
N ILE A 568 -19.35 -2.11 5.67
CA ILE A 568 -19.43 -3.58 5.64
C ILE A 568 -20.89 -4.04 5.78
N ASP A 569 -21.64 -3.52 6.76
CA ASP A 569 -23.07 -3.83 6.96
C ASP A 569 -23.90 -3.51 5.72
N SER A 570 -23.62 -2.36 5.08
CA SER A 570 -24.28 -1.97 3.84
C SER A 570 -24.04 -3.00 2.73
N TYR A 571 -22.79 -3.44 2.52
CA TYR A 571 -22.47 -4.45 1.51
C TYR A 571 -23.07 -5.81 1.86
N GLN A 572 -23.04 -6.23 3.13
CA GLN A 572 -23.67 -7.45 3.62
C GLN A 572 -25.18 -7.46 3.27
N GLY A 573 -25.88 -6.36 3.52
CA GLY A 573 -27.29 -6.21 3.19
C GLY A 573 -27.59 -6.27 1.68
N ILE A 574 -26.65 -5.84 0.84
CA ILE A 574 -26.78 -5.86 -0.62
C ILE A 574 -26.61 -7.27 -1.20
N ILE A 575 -25.68 -8.07 -0.66
CA ILE A 575 -25.27 -9.35 -1.29
C ILE A 575 -25.76 -10.62 -0.60
N SER A 576 -26.22 -10.54 0.65
CA SER A 576 -26.69 -11.72 1.41
C SER A 576 -27.70 -12.58 0.64
N GLY A 577 -28.77 -11.96 0.09
CA GLY A 577 -29.78 -12.69 -0.68
C GLY A 577 -29.28 -13.28 -2.02
N VAL A 578 -28.14 -12.80 -2.54
CA VAL A 578 -27.49 -13.39 -3.72
C VAL A 578 -26.71 -14.64 -3.32
N LEU A 579 -26.06 -14.61 -2.15
CA LEU A 579 -25.25 -15.70 -1.63
C LEU A 579 -26.08 -16.91 -1.18
N ASP A 580 -27.37 -16.74 -0.85
CA ASP A 580 -28.31 -17.85 -0.62
C ASP A 580 -28.36 -18.87 -1.76
N ASN A 581 -28.02 -18.44 -2.98
CA ASN A 581 -28.06 -19.28 -4.18
C ASN A 581 -26.68 -19.42 -4.85
N ASP A 582 -25.60 -18.94 -4.22
CA ASP A 582 -24.25 -19.06 -4.80
C ASP A 582 -23.84 -20.55 -4.79
N PRO A 583 -23.38 -21.11 -5.93
CA PRO A 583 -23.06 -22.54 -6.03
C PRO A 583 -21.74 -22.92 -5.32
N VAL A 584 -20.94 -21.95 -4.87
CA VAL A 584 -19.61 -22.18 -4.27
C VAL A 584 -19.53 -21.65 -2.84
N VAL A 585 -20.22 -20.56 -2.53
CA VAL A 585 -20.15 -19.89 -1.22
C VAL A 585 -21.30 -20.34 -0.31
N SER A 586 -20.97 -20.82 0.90
CA SER A 586 -21.96 -21.08 1.95
C SER A 586 -22.33 -19.77 2.67
N ASN A 587 -23.61 -19.38 2.65
CA ASN A 587 -24.06 -18.13 3.27
C ASN A 587 -23.80 -18.08 4.80
N PRO A 588 -24.09 -19.13 5.60
CA PRO A 588 -23.72 -19.13 7.02
C PRO A 588 -22.22 -18.92 7.26
N ARG A 589 -21.37 -19.63 6.50
CA ARG A 589 -19.91 -19.48 6.59
C ARG A 589 -19.47 -18.08 6.23
N TRP A 590 -19.94 -17.55 5.10
CA TRP A 590 -19.67 -16.16 4.70
C TRP A 590 -20.10 -15.14 5.76
N GLY A 591 -21.24 -15.36 6.42
CA GLY A 591 -21.70 -14.52 7.52
C GLY A 591 -20.70 -14.46 8.67
N MET A 592 -20.08 -15.59 9.03
CA MET A 592 -19.01 -15.62 10.05
C MET A 592 -17.77 -14.84 9.62
N GLU A 593 -17.41 -14.91 8.34
CA GLU A 593 -16.26 -14.20 7.75
C GLU A 593 -16.50 -12.68 7.71
N VAL A 594 -17.74 -12.25 7.47
CA VAL A 594 -18.14 -10.85 7.57
C VAL A 594 -18.02 -10.34 9.01
N GLU A 595 -18.48 -11.13 10.00
CA GLU A 595 -18.31 -10.76 11.41
C GLU A 595 -16.84 -10.76 11.84
N LYS A 596 -16.02 -11.67 11.30
CA LYS A 596 -14.57 -11.66 11.48
C LYS A 596 -13.95 -10.37 10.93
N LEU A 597 -14.28 -9.99 9.70
CA LEU A 597 -13.81 -8.73 9.10
C LEU A 597 -14.21 -7.52 9.98
N LYS A 598 -15.46 -7.48 10.49
CA LYS A 598 -15.90 -6.40 11.40
C LYS A 598 -15.09 -6.38 12.70
N ARG A 599 -14.77 -7.54 13.30
CA ARG A 599 -13.89 -7.59 14.48
C ARG A 599 -12.50 -7.07 14.14
N ASP A 600 -11.94 -7.51 13.01
CA ASP A 600 -10.60 -7.16 12.55
C ASP A 600 -10.44 -5.65 12.28
N VAL A 601 -11.50 -4.93 11.89
CA VAL A 601 -11.50 -3.46 11.69
C VAL A 601 -10.92 -2.70 12.90
N ASN A 602 -11.24 -3.10 14.13
CA ASN A 602 -10.72 -2.42 15.33
C ASN A 602 -9.20 -2.61 15.44
N SER A 603 -8.74 -3.85 15.27
CA SER A 603 -7.31 -4.20 15.29
C SER A 603 -6.55 -3.50 14.15
N LEU A 604 -7.12 -3.45 12.95
CA LEU A 604 -6.52 -2.73 11.81
C LEU A 604 -6.34 -1.24 12.13
N HIS A 605 -7.38 -0.60 12.69
CA HIS A 605 -7.34 0.82 13.07
C HIS A 605 -6.27 1.08 14.13
N GLU A 606 -6.27 0.29 15.21
CA GLU A 606 -5.30 0.44 16.30
C GLU A 606 -3.86 0.18 15.82
N LYS A 607 -3.63 -0.89 15.06
CA LYS A 607 -2.31 -1.20 14.50
C LYS A 607 -1.79 -0.09 13.62
N PHE A 608 -2.64 0.47 12.76
CA PHE A 608 -2.24 1.57 11.89
C PHE A 608 -2.00 2.86 12.68
N TYR A 609 -2.83 3.17 13.68
CA TYR A 609 -2.59 4.28 14.62
C TYR A 609 -1.24 4.14 15.32
N ASN A 610 -0.99 2.99 15.94
CA ASN A 610 0.26 2.71 16.63
C ASN A 610 1.46 2.81 15.68
N TYR A 611 1.32 2.29 14.46
CA TYR A 611 2.36 2.34 13.43
C TYR A 611 2.74 3.77 13.04
N ILE A 612 1.77 4.63 12.71
CA ILE A 612 2.09 6.01 12.27
C ILE A 612 2.63 6.88 13.41
N HIS A 613 2.29 6.56 14.66
CA HIS A 613 2.77 7.28 15.84
C HIS A 613 4.01 6.65 16.49
N GLY A 614 4.53 5.54 15.95
CA GLY A 614 5.68 4.83 16.51
C GLY A 614 5.42 4.28 17.91
N ILE A 615 4.15 4.03 18.26
CA ILE A 615 3.76 3.46 19.54
C ILE A 615 4.02 1.97 19.48
N LYS A 616 4.84 1.48 20.41
CA LYS A 616 4.98 0.05 20.67
C LYS A 616 4.13 -0.25 21.90
N PRO A 617 3.16 -1.18 21.82
CA PRO A 617 2.40 -1.60 23.00
C PRO A 617 3.37 -1.98 24.11
N ALA A 618 3.19 -1.40 25.30
CA ALA A 618 4.00 -1.74 26.45
C ALA A 618 3.55 -3.11 26.95
N LEU A 619 4.39 -4.12 26.77
CA LEU A 619 4.20 -5.44 27.35
C LEU A 619 4.83 -5.45 28.73
N ASP A 620 4.04 -5.77 29.75
CA ASP A 620 4.54 -5.95 31.11
C ASP A 620 5.24 -7.31 31.23
N THR A 621 6.56 -7.28 31.10
CA THR A 621 7.45 -8.43 31.29
C THR A 621 8.18 -8.37 32.63
N SER A 622 7.71 -7.56 33.59
CA SER A 622 8.45 -7.32 34.84
C SER A 622 8.56 -8.56 35.73
N ASP A 623 7.59 -9.47 35.62
CA ASP A 623 7.50 -10.73 36.37
C ASP A 623 8.07 -11.94 35.62
N TYR A 624 8.58 -11.78 34.39
CA TYR A 624 9.10 -12.91 33.60
C TYR A 624 10.34 -13.58 34.24
N SER A 625 11.00 -12.88 35.16
CA SER A 625 12.14 -13.42 35.91
C SER A 625 11.77 -13.94 37.30
N ASP A 626 10.51 -13.81 37.71
CA ASP A 626 10.03 -14.30 39.00
C ASP A 626 9.77 -15.81 38.91
N PRO A 627 10.43 -16.66 39.72
CA PRO A 627 10.32 -18.10 39.59
C PRO A 627 8.88 -18.59 39.68
N PHE A 628 8.48 -19.43 38.73
CA PHE A 628 7.19 -20.11 38.74
C PHE A 628 6.94 -20.83 40.09
N PRO A 629 5.84 -20.54 40.81
CA PRO A 629 5.63 -21.06 42.17
C PRO A 629 5.18 -22.53 42.26
N GLY A 630 5.23 -23.31 41.18
CA GLY A 630 4.65 -24.66 41.10
C GLY A 630 5.51 -25.74 40.45
N THR A 631 4.88 -26.88 40.10
CA THR A 631 5.52 -28.04 39.46
C THR A 631 5.36 -28.05 37.93
N GLY A 632 4.85 -26.96 37.36
CA GLY A 632 4.70 -26.71 35.92
C GLY A 632 3.27 -26.72 35.37
N TYR A 633 2.27 -27.20 36.14
CA TYR A 633 0.85 -27.04 35.78
C TYR A 633 0.50 -25.57 35.66
N LEU A 634 -0.27 -25.22 34.62
CA LEU A 634 -0.67 -23.84 34.36
C LEU A 634 -1.43 -23.25 35.55
N ILE A 635 -1.16 -21.98 35.85
CA ILE A 635 -1.92 -21.15 36.79
C ILE A 635 -2.20 -19.79 36.16
N THR A 636 -3.35 -19.20 36.49
CA THR A 636 -3.82 -17.97 35.84
C THR A 636 -3.39 -16.69 36.56
N ASN A 637 -2.95 -16.77 37.81
CA ASN A 637 -2.60 -15.61 38.64
C ASN A 637 -1.09 -15.29 38.67
N HIS A 638 -0.26 -15.98 37.89
CA HIS A 638 1.17 -15.74 37.74
C HIS A 638 1.59 -16.02 36.29
N THR A 639 2.75 -15.49 35.88
CA THR A 639 3.38 -15.87 34.62
C THR A 639 3.95 -17.30 34.72
N ASN A 640 3.57 -18.15 33.77
CA ASN A 640 4.08 -19.52 33.64
C ASN A 640 5.35 -19.48 32.80
N ASN A 641 6.49 -19.19 33.44
CA ASN A 641 7.82 -19.04 32.81
C ASN A 641 8.74 -20.25 32.97
N PHE A 642 8.23 -21.33 33.58
CA PHE A 642 8.97 -22.60 33.74
C PHE A 642 10.33 -22.48 34.47
N GLU A 643 10.55 -21.40 35.23
CA GLU A 643 11.79 -21.11 35.98
C GLU A 643 11.91 -21.92 37.30
N PHE A 644 11.75 -23.24 37.21
CA PHE A 644 11.89 -24.16 38.34
C PHE A 644 12.92 -25.26 38.05
N THR A 645 13.30 -26.04 39.07
CA THR A 645 14.29 -27.12 38.89
C THR A 645 13.65 -28.29 38.12
N PRO A 646 14.23 -28.74 36.98
CA PRO A 646 13.68 -29.84 36.21
C PRO A 646 13.53 -31.13 37.02
N GLY A 647 12.34 -31.74 36.96
CA GLY A 647 12.12 -33.11 37.45
C GLY A 647 12.50 -34.16 36.41
N SER A 648 12.47 -35.45 36.78
CA SER A 648 12.71 -36.57 35.84
C SER A 648 11.56 -36.83 34.87
N SER A 649 10.45 -36.10 35.00
CA SER A 649 9.24 -36.21 34.18
C SER A 649 8.49 -34.87 34.19
N LEU A 650 7.74 -34.58 33.12
CA LEU A 650 6.87 -33.41 32.98
C LEU A 650 5.39 -33.83 33.03
N PRO A 651 4.81 -34.06 34.22
CA PRO A 651 3.44 -34.62 34.33
C PRO A 651 2.34 -33.69 33.83
N PHE A 652 2.65 -32.40 33.65
CA PHE A 652 1.76 -31.36 33.18
C PHE A 652 1.83 -31.13 31.66
N VAL A 653 2.64 -31.92 30.94
CA VAL A 653 2.78 -31.81 29.48
C VAL A 653 2.54 -33.16 28.84
N TYR A 654 1.88 -33.16 27.69
CA TYR A 654 1.75 -34.32 26.82
C TYR A 654 1.98 -33.93 25.37
N SER A 655 2.43 -34.87 24.55
CA SER A 655 2.46 -34.71 23.09
C SER A 655 1.72 -35.86 22.42
N TYR A 656 1.18 -35.59 21.24
CA TYR A 656 0.53 -36.56 20.38
C TYR A 656 0.73 -36.13 18.92
N SER A 657 0.77 -37.10 18.02
CA SER A 657 1.15 -36.86 16.63
C SER A 657 0.54 -37.92 15.71
N SER A 658 0.62 -37.67 14.41
CA SER A 658 0.35 -38.67 13.39
C SER A 658 1.33 -39.84 13.48
N ASP A 659 0.96 -40.96 12.85
CA ASP A 659 1.84 -42.12 12.72
C ASP A 659 3.17 -41.74 12.05
N GLY A 660 4.29 -42.32 12.52
CA GLY A 660 5.64 -42.04 12.00
C GLY A 660 6.26 -40.71 12.45
N THR A 661 5.47 -39.76 12.96
CA THR A 661 6.01 -38.52 13.52
C THR A 661 6.56 -38.73 14.92
N ILE A 662 7.80 -38.29 15.14
CA ILE A 662 8.49 -38.41 16.43
C ILE A 662 8.36 -37.08 17.15
N THR A 663 8.00 -37.12 18.44
CA THR A 663 7.91 -35.91 19.28
C THR A 663 8.62 -36.11 20.61
N GLU A 664 9.19 -35.02 21.14
CA GLU A 664 9.79 -34.98 22.47
C GLU A 664 9.55 -33.60 23.08
N VAL A 665 9.14 -33.56 24.34
CA VAL A 665 9.10 -32.30 25.10
C VAL A 665 10.14 -32.34 26.21
N ILE A 666 11.00 -31.33 26.25
CA ILE A 666 12.01 -31.20 27.29
C ILE A 666 11.88 -29.86 28.02
N HIS A 667 12.25 -29.88 29.30
CA HIS A 667 12.50 -28.67 30.07
C HIS A 667 13.91 -28.18 29.73
N ASN A 668 14.00 -27.18 28.86
CA ASN A 668 15.26 -26.77 28.25
C ASN A 668 15.92 -25.68 29.09
N THR A 669 17.19 -25.91 29.46
CA THR A 669 18.04 -24.95 30.17
C THR A 669 19.25 -24.53 29.34
N ALA A 670 19.39 -25.03 28.11
CA ALA A 670 20.62 -24.89 27.33
C ALA A 670 20.69 -23.56 26.58
N ASN A 671 19.53 -22.98 26.21
CA ASN A 671 19.38 -21.63 25.63
C ASN A 671 17.88 -21.25 25.71
N PRO A 672 17.36 -20.90 26.90
CA PRO A 672 15.94 -20.63 27.05
C PRO A 672 15.55 -19.31 26.38
N LEU A 673 14.27 -19.17 26.01
CA LEU A 673 13.70 -17.94 25.45
C LEU A 673 13.87 -16.74 26.37
N TRP A 674 13.70 -16.97 27.67
CA TRP A 674 13.95 -16.00 28.73
C TRP A 674 14.57 -16.73 29.94
N GLY A 675 15.23 -15.98 30.82
CA GLY A 675 15.67 -16.49 32.11
C GLY A 675 16.62 -17.70 32.03
N LYS A 676 16.30 -18.77 32.76
CA LYS A 676 17.12 -19.99 32.91
C LYS A 676 16.46 -21.22 32.31
N ALA A 677 15.16 -21.22 32.04
CA ALA A 677 14.50 -22.39 31.46
C ALA A 677 13.23 -22.07 30.67
N ASP A 678 12.90 -22.90 29.69
CA ASP A 678 11.65 -22.88 28.93
C ASP A 678 11.17 -24.31 28.60
N LEU A 679 10.04 -24.43 27.91
CA LEU A 679 9.63 -25.69 27.30
C LEU A 679 10.07 -25.73 25.84
N LEU A 680 10.70 -26.83 25.44
CA LEU A 680 11.10 -27.08 24.06
C LEU A 680 10.40 -28.33 23.55
N PHE A 681 9.50 -28.15 22.58
CA PHE A 681 8.83 -29.22 21.86
C PHE A 681 9.59 -29.51 20.56
N ASN A 682 10.29 -30.64 20.52
CA ASN A 682 10.98 -31.13 19.33
C ASN A 682 10.05 -32.07 18.55
N PHE A 683 10.12 -31.99 17.23
CA PHE A 683 9.38 -32.87 16.34
C PHE A 683 10.21 -33.26 15.12
N GLU A 684 9.91 -34.44 14.58
CA GLU A 684 10.42 -34.95 13.32
C GLU A 684 9.25 -35.55 12.54
N PHE A 685 8.79 -34.81 11.52
CA PHE A 685 7.75 -35.26 10.61
C PHE A 685 8.38 -36.20 9.58
N ASN A 686 8.02 -37.48 9.66
CA ASN A 686 8.41 -38.48 8.66
C ASN A 686 7.29 -38.66 7.64
N PRO A 687 7.61 -38.87 6.34
CA PRO A 687 6.61 -39.11 5.32
C PRO A 687 5.67 -40.26 5.69
N ILE A 688 4.37 -40.04 5.50
CA ILE A 688 3.32 -41.04 5.64
C ILE A 688 2.89 -41.46 4.24
N GLU A 689 3.11 -42.73 3.88
CA GLU A 689 2.62 -43.26 2.61
C GLU A 689 1.11 -43.53 2.68
N ASP A 690 0.30 -42.53 2.31
CA ASP A 690 -1.14 -42.67 2.14
C ASP A 690 -1.65 -41.97 0.86
N ASN A 691 -2.97 -41.90 0.68
CA ASN A 691 -3.61 -41.21 -0.45
C ASN A 691 -4.11 -39.80 -0.08
N SER A 692 -3.74 -39.31 1.10
CA SER A 692 -4.14 -38.01 1.62
C SER A 692 -2.98 -37.01 1.44
N SER A 693 -3.26 -35.73 1.65
CA SER A 693 -2.23 -34.70 1.71
C SER A 693 -2.23 -34.06 3.08
N HIS A 694 -1.09 -33.50 3.50
CA HIS A 694 -0.93 -32.88 4.82
C HIS A 694 -1.13 -33.88 5.99
N SER A 695 -0.68 -35.13 5.81
CA SER A 695 -0.93 -36.22 6.77
C SER A 695 -0.08 -36.12 8.04
N GLU A 696 1.05 -35.41 7.99
CA GLU A 696 1.99 -35.26 9.09
C GLU A 696 1.63 -34.10 10.03
N TRP A 697 1.35 -34.42 11.29
CA TRP A 697 1.01 -33.42 12.31
C TRP A 697 1.53 -33.81 13.70
N ALA A 698 1.79 -32.80 14.53
CA ALA A 698 2.34 -32.95 15.87
C ALA A 698 1.83 -31.86 16.79
N ASN A 699 1.40 -32.26 17.98
CA ASN A 699 0.75 -31.40 18.95
C ASN A 699 1.40 -31.58 20.33
N VAL A 700 1.47 -30.48 21.08
CA VAL A 700 1.86 -30.47 22.50
C VAL A 700 0.80 -29.75 23.32
N GLY A 701 0.38 -30.35 24.42
CA GLY A 701 -0.56 -29.77 25.37
C GLY A 701 0.07 -29.53 26.74
N ILE A 702 -0.20 -28.37 27.33
CA ILE A 702 0.23 -27.95 28.65
C ILE A 702 -1.02 -27.86 29.55
N LEU A 703 -1.02 -28.60 30.64
CA LEU A 703 -2.20 -28.87 31.46
C LEU A 703 -2.35 -27.90 32.63
N PHE A 704 -3.60 -27.61 32.98
CA PHE A 704 -3.98 -27.20 34.34
C PHE A 704 -4.03 -28.42 35.27
N ASP A 705 -3.97 -28.21 36.58
CA ASP A 705 -4.28 -29.25 37.57
C ASP A 705 -5.81 -29.40 37.67
N GLY A 706 -6.39 -30.19 36.76
CA GLY A 706 -7.84 -30.31 36.57
C GLY A 706 -8.38 -29.33 35.52
N THR A 707 -9.50 -28.66 35.82
CA THR A 707 -10.12 -27.66 34.94
C THR A 707 -10.09 -26.28 35.57
N THR A 708 -9.90 -25.25 34.75
CA THR A 708 -9.85 -23.84 35.14
C THR A 708 -10.87 -23.03 34.34
N ASP A 709 -11.48 -22.05 34.99
CA ASP A 709 -12.37 -21.08 34.35
C ASP A 709 -11.55 -19.95 33.71
N LEU A 710 -11.62 -19.86 32.38
CA LEU A 710 -10.99 -18.83 31.56
C LEU A 710 -12.02 -17.82 31.00
N ALA A 711 -13.30 -17.89 31.39
CA ALA A 711 -14.34 -17.02 30.83
C ALA A 711 -14.13 -15.53 31.14
N GLY A 712 -13.34 -15.20 32.17
CA GLY A 712 -12.95 -13.83 32.51
C GLY A 712 -11.59 -13.38 31.94
N VAL A 713 -10.89 -14.25 31.21
CA VAL A 713 -9.64 -13.90 30.56
C VAL A 713 -9.94 -13.04 29.34
N LYS A 714 -9.19 -11.96 29.17
CA LYS A 714 -9.23 -11.09 28.00
C LYS A 714 -8.19 -11.49 26.98
N GLU A 715 -6.95 -11.72 27.42
CA GLU A 715 -5.82 -12.06 26.56
C GLU A 715 -4.95 -13.15 27.17
N ILE A 716 -4.37 -14.00 26.33
CA ILE A 716 -3.30 -14.92 26.69
C ILE A 716 -2.03 -14.45 25.98
N HIS A 717 -0.99 -14.14 26.74
CA HIS A 717 0.32 -13.77 26.20
C HIS A 717 1.24 -14.99 26.27
N VAL A 718 1.94 -15.29 25.19
CA VAL A 718 2.87 -16.43 25.12
C VAL A 718 4.14 -16.01 24.41
N THR A 719 5.30 -16.27 25.02
CA THR A 719 6.60 -16.07 24.33
C THR A 719 6.93 -17.32 23.54
N MET A 720 7.10 -17.20 22.23
CA MET A 720 7.40 -18.34 21.36
C MET A 720 8.49 -18.03 20.33
N LYS A 721 9.15 -19.11 19.90
CA LYS A 721 10.08 -19.15 18.76
C LYS A 721 10.09 -20.55 18.16
N SER A 722 10.30 -20.64 16.86
CA SER A 722 10.52 -21.90 16.16
C SER A 722 11.86 -21.92 15.40
N ASP A 723 12.28 -23.09 14.92
CA ASP A 723 13.49 -23.29 14.10
C ASP A 723 13.41 -22.60 12.74
N ALA A 724 12.20 -22.48 12.21
CA ALA A 724 11.87 -21.82 10.95
C ALA A 724 10.53 -21.07 11.09
N GLN A 725 10.07 -20.39 10.05
CA GLN A 725 8.69 -19.90 10.04
C GLN A 725 7.76 -21.09 9.85
N ARG A 726 6.95 -21.39 10.87
CA ARG A 726 5.97 -22.49 10.88
C ARG A 726 4.57 -21.95 11.11
N TYR A 727 3.61 -22.44 10.34
CA TYR A 727 2.21 -22.19 10.63
C TYR A 727 1.87 -22.86 11.97
N MET A 728 1.01 -22.22 12.74
CA MET A 728 0.74 -22.59 14.13
C MET A 728 -0.74 -22.55 14.42
N SER A 729 -1.26 -23.60 15.04
CA SER A 729 -2.53 -23.52 15.76
C SER A 729 -2.27 -23.49 17.26
N PHE A 730 -2.92 -22.55 17.95
CA PHE A 730 -2.95 -22.43 19.40
C PHE A 730 -4.40 -22.58 19.87
N TYR A 731 -4.70 -23.49 20.78
CA TYR A 731 -6.08 -23.83 21.14
C TYR A 731 -6.26 -24.08 22.63
N ILE A 732 -7.53 -24.03 23.07
CA ILE A 732 -7.92 -24.31 24.44
C ILE A 732 -8.47 -25.73 24.50
N SER A 733 -7.81 -26.59 25.27
CA SER A 733 -8.28 -27.96 25.51
C SER A 733 -9.31 -27.99 26.63
N SER A 734 -10.34 -28.83 26.47
CA SER A 734 -11.42 -29.00 27.43
C SER A 734 -12.06 -30.38 27.32
N PRO A 735 -12.52 -31.00 28.42
CA PRO A 735 -13.34 -32.22 28.35
C PRO A 735 -14.68 -32.01 27.61
N VAL A 736 -15.15 -30.76 27.46
CA VAL A 736 -16.44 -30.42 26.82
C VAL A 736 -16.51 -30.89 25.36
N TYR A 737 -15.39 -30.93 24.64
CA TYR A 737 -15.38 -31.40 23.24
C TYR A 737 -15.79 -32.87 23.14
N GLN A 738 -15.26 -33.72 24.01
CA GLN A 738 -15.61 -35.14 24.04
C GLN A 738 -17.09 -35.33 24.41
N ASP A 739 -17.61 -34.55 25.37
CA ASP A 739 -19.01 -34.64 25.81
C ASP A 739 -20.00 -34.14 24.73
N SER A 740 -19.58 -33.20 23.90
CA SER A 740 -20.39 -32.62 22.81
C SER A 740 -20.25 -33.36 21.47
N GLY A 741 -19.25 -34.24 21.34
CA GLY A 741 -18.92 -34.93 20.08
C GLY A 741 -18.23 -34.01 19.06
N ALA A 742 -17.60 -32.93 19.51
CA ALA A 742 -16.78 -32.07 18.68
C ALA A 742 -15.35 -32.64 18.56
N ASP A 743 -14.89 -32.83 17.33
CA ASP A 743 -13.58 -33.44 17.04
C ASP A 743 -12.45 -32.39 16.87
N THR A 744 -12.75 -31.11 17.09
CA THR A 744 -11.78 -30.02 16.95
C THR A 744 -11.92 -29.00 18.08
N GLU A 745 -10.84 -28.31 18.39
CA GLU A 745 -10.75 -27.37 19.51
C GLU A 745 -10.84 -25.91 19.02
N TYR A 746 -11.54 -25.08 19.81
CA TYR A 746 -11.52 -23.63 19.68
C TYR A 746 -10.11 -23.07 19.91
N GLY A 747 -9.71 -22.16 19.03
CA GLY A 747 -8.39 -21.56 19.11
C GLY A 747 -8.16 -20.41 18.14
N TRP A 748 -6.88 -20.13 17.93
CA TRP A 748 -6.32 -19.22 16.97
C TRP A 748 -5.48 -20.04 16.00
N THR A 749 -5.95 -20.17 14.76
CA THR A 749 -5.32 -21.06 13.78
C THR A 749 -4.52 -20.31 12.71
N ASP A 750 -4.67 -19.00 12.56
CA ASP A 750 -4.12 -18.26 11.41
C ASP A 750 -2.93 -17.38 11.75
N PHE A 751 -1.81 -17.97 12.19
CA PHE A 751 -0.57 -17.23 12.41
C PHE A 751 0.67 -18.10 12.24
N TYR A 752 1.82 -17.43 12.11
CA TYR A 752 3.12 -18.09 12.05
C TYR A 752 3.98 -17.78 13.27
N VAL A 753 4.74 -18.78 13.70
CA VAL A 753 5.84 -18.61 14.65
C VAL A 753 7.16 -18.66 13.88
N GLY A 754 7.97 -17.60 14.01
CA GLY A 754 9.26 -17.46 13.33
C GLY A 754 10.47 -17.76 14.22
N THR A 755 11.66 -17.46 13.69
CA THR A 755 12.96 -17.73 14.32
C THR A 755 13.40 -16.71 15.36
N ASN A 756 12.67 -15.60 15.47
CA ASN A 756 12.87 -14.59 16.50
C ASN A 756 11.92 -14.84 17.67
N SER A 757 12.47 -14.85 18.89
CA SER A 757 11.67 -14.87 20.11
C SER A 757 10.84 -13.60 20.21
N ARG A 758 9.52 -13.74 20.40
CA ARG A 758 8.61 -12.64 20.67
C ARG A 758 7.39 -13.10 21.47
N ILE A 759 6.68 -12.13 22.01
CA ILE A 759 5.41 -12.34 22.71
C ILE A 759 4.27 -12.28 21.69
N TYR A 760 3.47 -13.33 21.64
CA TYR A 760 2.23 -13.45 20.90
C TYR A 760 1.08 -13.13 21.85
N ILE A 761 0.11 -12.34 21.38
CA ILE A 761 -1.06 -11.91 22.16
C ILE A 761 -2.29 -12.52 21.51
N PHE A 762 -3.01 -13.34 22.26
CA PHE A 762 -4.21 -14.03 21.83
C PHE A 762 -5.41 -13.48 22.58
N SER A 763 -6.23 -12.67 21.92
CA SER A 763 -7.45 -12.14 22.52
C SER A 763 -8.55 -13.19 22.51
N ILE A 764 -9.25 -13.36 23.64
CA ILE A 764 -10.36 -14.31 23.78
C ILE A 764 -11.54 -13.94 22.86
N ASP A 765 -11.73 -12.65 22.55
CA ASP A 765 -12.75 -12.20 21.58
C ASP A 765 -12.51 -12.70 20.14
N GLU A 766 -11.31 -13.23 19.88
CA GLU A 766 -10.87 -13.69 18.57
C GLU A 766 -10.79 -15.21 18.47
N ILE A 767 -11.06 -15.92 19.57
CA ILE A 767 -11.09 -17.37 19.55
C ILE A 767 -12.20 -17.84 18.62
N SER A 768 -11.91 -18.84 17.80
CA SER A 768 -12.84 -19.33 16.80
C SER A 768 -12.73 -20.84 16.64
N TYR A 769 -13.81 -21.44 16.17
CA TYR A 769 -13.76 -22.83 15.72
C TYR A 769 -13.03 -22.85 14.37
N PRO A 770 -12.03 -23.73 14.16
CA PRO A 770 -11.22 -23.70 12.95
C PRO A 770 -12.06 -23.81 11.68
N SER A 771 -11.78 -22.97 10.68
CA SER A 771 -12.57 -22.88 9.45
C SER A 771 -12.45 -24.09 8.52
N TRP A 772 -11.47 -24.95 8.76
CA TRP A 772 -11.27 -26.23 8.08
C TRP A 772 -12.03 -27.39 8.76
N ALA A 773 -12.48 -27.23 10.01
CA ALA A 773 -13.34 -28.20 10.68
C ALA A 773 -14.77 -28.12 10.12
N ASP A 774 -15.56 -29.18 10.31
CA ASP A 774 -16.91 -29.37 9.73
C ASP A 774 -17.82 -28.13 9.77
N ALA A 775 -18.77 -28.08 8.84
CA ALA A 775 -19.50 -26.87 8.42
C ALA A 775 -20.28 -26.09 9.51
N ASP A 776 -20.52 -26.68 10.68
CA ASP A 776 -21.24 -26.05 11.78
C ASP A 776 -20.37 -25.97 13.04
N SER A 777 -19.96 -24.75 13.41
CA SER A 777 -19.31 -24.49 14.70
C SER A 777 -20.24 -24.90 15.85
N PRO A 778 -19.80 -25.77 16.77
CA PRO A 778 -20.63 -26.19 17.89
C PRO A 778 -20.79 -25.03 18.88
N ASP A 779 -22.02 -24.64 19.25
CA ASP A 779 -22.26 -23.54 20.20
C ASP A 779 -21.92 -23.95 21.65
N ILE A 780 -20.63 -24.16 21.92
CA ILE A 780 -20.07 -24.69 23.17
C ILE A 780 -18.86 -23.88 23.70
N LEU A 781 -18.51 -22.77 23.04
CA LEU A 781 -17.31 -22.00 23.39
C LEU A 781 -17.34 -21.53 24.86
N LYS A 782 -18.52 -21.15 25.35
CA LYS A 782 -18.68 -20.68 26.72
C LYS A 782 -18.39 -21.78 27.73
N GLU A 783 -18.87 -22.99 27.47
CA GLU A 783 -18.65 -24.19 28.28
C GLU A 783 -17.17 -24.60 28.24
N VAL A 784 -16.54 -24.55 27.06
CA VAL A 784 -15.10 -24.79 26.88
C VAL A 784 -14.28 -23.82 27.74
N LEU A 785 -14.56 -22.51 27.67
CA LEU A 785 -13.85 -21.51 28.46
C LEU A 785 -14.06 -21.69 29.96
N ALA A 786 -15.27 -22.05 30.39
CA ALA A 786 -15.59 -22.29 31.80
C ALA A 786 -14.94 -23.56 32.38
N SER A 787 -14.40 -24.45 31.53
CA SER A 787 -13.85 -25.74 31.93
C SER A 787 -12.62 -26.11 31.09
N ALA A 788 -11.66 -25.18 30.99
CA ALA A 788 -10.42 -25.41 30.26
C ALA A 788 -9.50 -26.35 31.04
N SER A 789 -9.04 -27.44 30.42
CA SER A 789 -8.10 -28.40 31.01
C SER A 789 -6.64 -28.14 30.61
N GLY A 790 -6.41 -27.32 29.59
CA GLY A 790 -5.05 -26.96 29.18
C GLY A 790 -5.02 -26.02 27.98
N LEU A 791 -3.81 -25.78 27.51
CA LEU A 791 -3.51 -25.05 26.29
C LEU A 791 -2.72 -25.96 25.36
N GLY A 792 -3.08 -26.01 24.07
CA GLY A 792 -2.37 -26.81 23.09
C GLY A 792 -1.78 -26.00 21.95
N PHE A 793 -0.67 -26.52 21.42
CA PHE A 793 0.12 -25.91 20.36
C PHE A 793 0.39 -26.96 19.29
N ALA A 794 0.15 -26.59 18.03
CA ALA A 794 0.29 -27.45 16.87
C ALA A 794 1.14 -26.75 15.80
N PRO A 795 2.47 -26.89 15.84
CA PRO A 795 3.33 -26.50 14.73
C PRO A 795 3.02 -27.37 13.51
N SER A 796 2.79 -26.75 12.36
CA SER A 796 2.62 -27.48 11.10
C SER A 796 3.97 -27.93 10.52
N ALA A 797 3.95 -29.08 9.88
CA ALA A 797 5.01 -29.49 8.98
C ALA A 797 5.08 -28.55 7.77
N ARG A 798 6.23 -28.49 7.12
CA ARG A 798 6.43 -27.67 5.91
C ARG A 798 6.08 -28.50 4.68
N PHE A 799 4.91 -28.21 4.13
CA PHE A 799 4.41 -28.86 2.93
C PHE A 799 4.75 -28.09 1.65
N ASP A 800 4.93 -28.80 0.54
CA ASP A 800 4.97 -28.22 -0.78
C ASP A 800 3.56 -28.00 -1.34
N GLY A 801 3.45 -27.54 -2.60
CA GLY A 801 2.16 -27.25 -3.24
C GLY A 801 1.28 -28.48 -3.50
N THR A 802 1.81 -29.69 -3.34
CA THR A 802 1.07 -30.96 -3.43
C THR A 802 0.58 -31.45 -2.06
N GLY A 803 1.04 -30.82 -0.98
CA GLY A 803 0.75 -31.22 0.39
C GLY A 803 1.66 -32.33 0.91
N GLU A 804 2.79 -32.56 0.24
CA GLU A 804 3.87 -33.46 0.66
C GLU A 804 4.96 -32.70 1.42
N LEU A 805 5.72 -33.37 2.28
CA LEU A 805 6.81 -32.72 3.02
C LEU A 805 7.87 -32.13 2.07
N MET A 806 8.17 -30.84 2.22
CA MET A 806 9.24 -30.16 1.48
C MET A 806 10.64 -30.76 1.75
N SER A 807 10.81 -31.35 2.92
CA SER A 807 12.02 -32.07 3.33
C SER A 807 11.60 -33.28 4.15
N ALA A 808 12.16 -34.44 3.84
CA ALA A 808 11.85 -35.69 4.52
C ALA A 808 13.10 -36.26 5.22
N PRO A 809 13.13 -36.33 6.57
CA PRO A 809 12.13 -35.77 7.49
C PRO A 809 12.16 -34.23 7.56
N ASP A 810 11.05 -33.61 7.97
CA ASP A 810 11.02 -32.21 8.40
C ASP A 810 11.19 -32.17 9.92
N THR A 811 12.42 -31.89 10.35
CA THR A 811 12.78 -31.78 11.77
C THR A 811 12.75 -30.32 12.22
N GLY A 812 12.23 -30.06 13.42
CA GLY A 812 12.20 -28.72 13.98
C GLY A 812 11.88 -28.69 15.46
N TYR A 813 11.64 -27.48 15.96
CA TYR A 813 11.19 -27.27 17.34
C TYR A 813 10.27 -26.07 17.48
N LEU A 814 9.51 -26.08 18.58
CA LEU A 814 8.80 -24.94 19.12
C LEU A 814 9.24 -24.72 20.57
N ALA A 815 9.82 -23.56 20.85
CA ALA A 815 10.10 -23.11 22.21
C ALA A 815 8.91 -22.27 22.72
N ILE A 816 8.48 -22.54 23.96
CA ILE A 816 7.33 -21.92 24.61
C ILE A 816 7.74 -21.46 26.00
N ASP A 817 7.45 -20.20 26.32
CA ASP A 817 7.78 -19.60 27.60
C ASP A 817 6.81 -18.47 27.98
N ASN A 818 6.84 -18.05 29.24
CA ASN A 818 6.12 -16.91 29.81
C ASN A 818 4.63 -16.84 29.41
N ILE A 819 3.87 -17.91 29.66
CA ILE A 819 2.42 -17.90 29.42
C ILE A 819 1.75 -17.07 30.52
N LYS A 820 1.13 -15.96 30.15
CA LYS A 820 0.48 -15.02 31.08
C LYS A 820 -0.98 -14.82 30.70
N PHE A 821 -1.88 -14.94 31.68
CA PHE A 821 -3.31 -14.72 31.50
C PHE A 821 -3.66 -13.32 31.98
N ILE A 822 -4.28 -12.52 31.10
CA ILE A 822 -4.66 -11.14 31.39
C ILE A 822 -6.18 -11.09 31.59
N PHE A 823 -6.60 -10.63 32.76
CA PHE A 823 -8.01 -10.40 33.12
C PHE A 823 -8.35 -8.91 32.98
N GLU A 824 -9.65 -8.58 32.94
CA GLU A 824 -10.15 -7.19 32.92
C GLU A 824 -9.79 -6.35 34.16
#